data_AF-A0A3D0RNA3-F1
#
_entry.id   AF-A0A3D0RNA3-F1
#
_cell.length_a   1.000
_cell.length_b   1.000
_cell.length_c   1.000
_cell.angle_alpha   90.00
_cell.angle_beta   90.00
_cell.angle_gamma   90.00
#
_symmetry.space_group_name_H-M   'P 1'
#
loop_
_entity.id
_entity.type
_entity.pdbx_description
1 polymer ?
#
loop_
_entity_poly.entity_id
_entity_poly.type
_entity_poly.pdbx_seq_one_letter_code
_entity_poly.pdbx_strand_id
1 'polypeptide(L)'
;DVARVMEIPLPEVDRLAKLVPFAANKGAGMEDAMAVPEFKEIYNNNPKMREVIDIATRMEGTVRNAGTHAAGVVISDKPITEYLPLHRPTSNSEETPIKSVTQFEMGVLESLGMLKVDFLGLITLTVMARACDFIEKRHGIKYDLTNIPIDDPKSFELMGAGQTAGVFQVEGGGMTRYLVQMKPKNLDNIIAMVALYRPGPMAFIPDYISRMHGTQAVKYRHPAMEPIFSDTFGIPVYQEQLMRAAVELAGYTPSESDELRKAISKKKKEDIDKHRNKFVKGAISKGMDESTANAIYSDWEEFARYGFNKSHAADYGVIAVQTAFLKSKYPAEYMTALMSASASQTEKVAYYVADARLMGVPVLQPDINASEWDFSIEDIDGKPNIRFGMGAIKNVGQQAVQPIIDERINNGKFTDLNDFARRVDLRTVGKRALECLIKVGAMDSFGNRASMLASLDRIVAISSAHFRAADAGQMSMFGSTSGVVESIHLPEVKDVDKREMLNWERELIGLYISDHPLNEYQATLAQIVSYFSGQLSESSHEEKVRVAGLITNIRPYTTKSGKPMGFVTIEDIQGVIETVLFPKTWTQYQNQISNGQIVIIEGKVDQSNTPPKILVDSIKTEIKILESADDSTHKPVSAQTPNASTPTVKPDSAPKQNQTPKPVIQKPQMQVAEPPVDYSIDEDMPPPPDNFPDDWENQWQPTFDDAKVASQKEPKFKKDEEVTPPVVTRVVSALENVEVLEQLEDKFEAVIPSLYVPLAKENKDKEHPPQQITITLRSTGDRERDKRRIKTLYGTLISYHGRDKFSFQIFENSKGHLIDFPNDSTRICPELFERLKKLLNEETWQVEEITYQ
;
A
#
# COMPACT_ATOMS: atom_id res chain seq x y z
N ASP A 1 -2.05 -1.69 -23.93
CA ASP A 1 -3.41 -1.91 -24.47
C ASP A 1 -3.41 -2.24 -25.94
N VAL A 2 -2.93 -1.37 -26.84
CA VAL A 2 -2.82 -1.65 -28.29
C VAL A 2 -2.24 -3.03 -28.59
N ALA A 3 -1.07 -3.35 -28.01
CA ALA A 3 -0.42 -4.63 -28.23
C ALA A 3 -1.23 -5.85 -27.75
N ARG A 4 -2.10 -5.70 -26.73
CA ARG A 4 -3.00 -6.78 -26.30
C ARG A 4 -4.11 -7.02 -27.30
N VAL A 5 -4.65 -5.95 -27.89
CA VAL A 5 -5.67 -6.03 -28.96
C VAL A 5 -5.08 -6.68 -30.21
N MET A 6 -3.81 -6.40 -30.50
CA MET A 6 -3.05 -7.03 -31.59
C MET A 6 -2.50 -8.43 -31.24
N GLU A 7 -2.92 -9.00 -30.10
CA GLU A 7 -2.53 -10.35 -29.63
C GLU A 7 -1.02 -10.59 -29.53
N ILE A 8 -0.25 -9.55 -29.21
CA ILE A 8 1.20 -9.67 -29.03
C ILE A 8 1.49 -10.24 -27.64
N PRO A 9 2.41 -11.24 -27.54
CA PRO A 9 2.79 -11.81 -26.25
C PRO A 9 3.23 -10.76 -25.23
N LEU A 10 2.64 -10.78 -24.04
CA LEU A 10 2.92 -9.82 -22.97
C LEU A 10 4.42 -9.64 -22.64
N PRO A 11 5.27 -10.69 -22.64
CA PRO A 11 6.71 -10.53 -22.37
C PRO A 11 7.42 -9.62 -23.39
N GLU A 12 7.01 -9.66 -24.66
CA GLU A 12 7.59 -8.80 -25.70
C GLU A 12 7.14 -7.35 -25.53
N VAL A 13 5.86 -7.15 -25.19
CA VAL A 13 5.27 -5.84 -24.92
C VAL A 13 5.92 -5.20 -23.69
N ASP A 14 6.13 -5.98 -22.64
CA ASP A 14 6.77 -5.52 -21.40
C ASP A 14 8.22 -5.06 -21.64
N ARG A 15 8.96 -5.78 -22.50
CA ARG A 15 10.30 -5.35 -22.92
C ARG A 15 10.29 -4.00 -23.62
N LEU A 16 9.34 -3.77 -24.54
CA LEU A 16 9.20 -2.50 -25.25
C LEU A 16 8.76 -1.37 -24.29
N ALA A 17 7.78 -1.63 -23.43
CA ALA A 17 7.25 -0.65 -22.47
C ALA A 17 8.31 -0.16 -21.48
N LYS A 18 9.22 -1.04 -21.04
CA LYS A 18 10.34 -0.70 -20.14
C LYS A 18 11.37 0.24 -20.75
N LEU A 19 11.42 0.38 -22.07
CA LEU A 19 12.32 1.30 -22.77
C LEU A 19 11.76 2.73 -22.86
N VAL A 20 10.47 2.93 -22.56
CA VAL A 20 9.86 4.26 -22.49
C VAL A 20 10.42 4.99 -21.27
N PRO A 21 11.07 6.15 -21.44
CA PRO A 21 11.69 6.87 -20.33
C PRO A 21 10.62 7.36 -19.33
N PHE A 22 10.97 7.46 -18.05
CA PHE A 22 10.07 8.02 -17.05
C PHE A 22 10.41 9.49 -16.82
N ALA A 23 9.57 10.40 -17.29
CA ALA A 23 9.68 11.83 -17.02
C ALA A 23 8.79 12.23 -15.82
N ALA A 24 9.40 12.75 -14.76
CA ALA A 24 8.76 12.94 -13.45
C ALA A 24 7.62 13.98 -13.40
N ASN A 25 7.47 14.85 -14.41
CA ASN A 25 6.53 15.99 -14.37
C ASN A 25 5.53 16.07 -15.53
N LYS A 26 5.72 15.27 -16.59
CA LYS A 26 4.80 15.02 -17.69
C LYS A 26 5.13 13.60 -18.11
N GLY A 27 4.17 12.69 -18.21
CA GLY A 27 4.46 11.35 -18.74
C GLY A 27 5.29 11.48 -20.02
N ALA A 28 6.34 10.66 -20.16
CA ALA A 28 7.17 10.75 -21.35
C ALA A 28 6.31 10.41 -22.56
N GLY A 29 6.36 11.29 -23.56
CA GLY A 29 5.58 11.10 -24.77
C GLY A 29 6.19 10.05 -25.68
N MET A 30 5.49 9.65 -26.73
CA MET A 30 6.10 8.76 -27.74
C MET A 30 7.30 9.42 -28.43
N GLU A 31 7.32 10.75 -28.53
CA GLU A 31 8.49 11.50 -29.02
C GLU A 31 9.74 11.27 -28.15
N ASP A 32 9.58 11.26 -26.82
CA ASP A 32 10.67 11.01 -25.87
C ASP A 32 11.14 9.55 -25.95
N ALA A 33 10.20 8.61 -26.12
CA ALA A 33 10.52 7.19 -26.32
C ALA A 33 11.33 6.98 -27.61
N MET A 34 10.96 7.65 -28.70
CA MET A 34 11.67 7.59 -29.99
C MET A 34 13.07 8.21 -29.96
N ALA A 35 13.38 9.02 -28.95
CA ALA A 35 14.72 9.53 -28.71
C ALA A 35 15.66 8.47 -28.12
N VAL A 36 15.13 7.38 -27.56
CA VAL A 36 15.92 6.25 -27.04
C VAL A 36 16.40 5.37 -28.20
N PRO A 37 17.72 5.17 -28.38
CA PRO A 37 18.26 4.41 -29.51
C PRO A 37 17.71 2.99 -29.63
N GLU A 38 17.64 2.26 -28.51
CA GLU A 38 17.11 0.88 -28.47
C GLU A 38 15.63 0.81 -28.87
N PHE A 39 14.82 1.79 -28.44
CA PHE A 39 13.41 1.87 -28.81
C PHE A 39 13.26 2.13 -30.32
N LYS A 40 14.07 3.03 -30.85
CA LYS A 40 14.10 3.35 -32.29
C LYS A 40 14.59 2.19 -33.15
N GLU A 41 15.53 1.39 -32.66
CA GLU A 41 15.96 0.16 -33.34
C GLU A 41 14.83 -0.86 -33.45
N ILE A 42 14.06 -1.07 -32.38
CA ILE A 42 12.89 -1.97 -32.40
C ILE A 42 11.85 -1.47 -33.41
N TYR A 43 11.59 -0.16 -33.42
CA TYR A 43 10.69 0.47 -34.39
C TYR A 43 11.13 0.24 -35.85
N ASN A 44 12.43 0.31 -36.14
CA ASN A 44 12.94 0.12 -37.51
C ASN A 44 13.01 -1.35 -37.94
N ASN A 45 13.35 -2.25 -37.01
CA ASN A 45 13.70 -3.64 -37.34
C ASN A 45 12.53 -4.62 -37.20
N ASN A 46 11.48 -4.28 -36.43
CA ASN A 46 10.33 -5.16 -36.21
C ASN A 46 9.04 -4.54 -36.77
N PRO A 47 8.55 -5.02 -37.93
CA PRO A 47 7.34 -4.49 -38.56
C PRO A 47 6.07 -4.54 -37.68
N LYS A 48 5.91 -5.59 -36.86
CA LYS A 48 4.76 -5.71 -35.96
C LYS A 48 4.83 -4.69 -34.83
N MET A 49 6.01 -4.48 -34.25
CA MET A 49 6.19 -3.49 -33.18
C MET A 49 6.08 -2.07 -33.71
N ARG A 50 6.52 -1.83 -34.95
CA ARG A 50 6.31 -0.55 -35.64
C ARG A 50 4.83 -0.19 -35.71
N GLU A 51 3.99 -1.13 -36.15
CA GLU A 51 2.55 -0.93 -36.24
C GLU A 51 1.92 -0.63 -34.88
N VAL A 52 2.32 -1.37 -33.83
CA VAL A 52 1.90 -1.09 -32.45
C VAL A 52 2.26 0.31 -32.01
N ILE A 53 3.50 0.74 -32.27
CA ILE A 53 4.01 2.06 -31.88
C ILE A 53 3.26 3.15 -32.65
N ASP A 54 3.06 2.99 -33.96
CA ASP A 54 2.33 3.95 -34.79
C ASP A 54 0.88 4.13 -34.31
N ILE A 55 0.19 3.02 -33.98
CA ILE A 55 -1.17 3.07 -33.44
C ILE A 55 -1.17 3.69 -32.05
N ALA A 56 -0.24 3.30 -31.16
CA ALA A 56 -0.12 3.85 -29.82
C ALA A 56 0.14 5.37 -29.85
N THR A 57 0.95 5.86 -30.80
CA THR A 57 1.22 7.29 -31.01
C THR A 57 -0.07 8.04 -31.36
N ARG A 58 -0.94 7.47 -32.19
CA ARG A 58 -2.22 8.09 -32.56
C ARG A 58 -3.24 8.10 -31.43
N MET A 59 -3.12 7.17 -30.50
CA MET A 59 -3.98 7.07 -29.31
C MET A 59 -3.43 7.84 -28.11
N GLU A 60 -2.25 8.43 -28.21
CA GLU A 60 -1.67 9.24 -27.15
C GLU A 60 -2.55 10.46 -26.84
N GLY A 61 -2.80 10.71 -25.56
CA GLY A 61 -3.69 11.80 -25.12
C GLY A 61 -5.18 11.45 -25.14
N THR A 62 -5.57 10.25 -25.58
CA THR A 62 -6.97 9.79 -25.48
C THR A 62 -7.33 9.37 -24.06
N VAL A 63 -8.57 9.65 -23.65
CA VAL A 63 -9.08 9.25 -22.33
C VAL A 63 -9.57 7.81 -22.39
N ARG A 64 -9.03 6.95 -21.51
CA ARG A 64 -9.39 5.53 -21.44
C ARG A 64 -10.72 5.30 -20.71
N ASN A 65 -10.81 5.75 -19.46
CA ASN A 65 -11.96 5.54 -18.57
C ASN A 65 -12.12 6.75 -17.64
N ALA A 66 -13.34 6.98 -17.14
CA ALA A 66 -13.58 7.91 -16.04
C ALA A 66 -13.14 7.27 -14.70
N GLY A 67 -12.08 7.82 -14.10
CA GLY A 67 -11.60 7.47 -12.76
C GLY A 67 -12.07 8.51 -11.74
N THR A 68 -12.34 8.08 -10.51
CA THR A 68 -12.61 9.02 -9.40
C THR A 68 -11.27 9.56 -8.88
N HIS A 69 -11.16 10.88 -8.69
CA HIS A 69 -9.98 11.48 -8.08
C HIS A 69 -9.81 10.94 -6.65
N ALA A 70 -8.61 10.50 -6.29
CA ALA A 70 -8.37 9.78 -5.03
C ALA A 70 -8.65 10.61 -3.76
N ALA A 71 -8.67 11.94 -3.86
CA ALA A 71 -8.83 12.84 -2.71
C ALA A 71 -9.85 13.97 -2.91
N GLY A 72 -10.28 14.23 -4.15
CA GLY A 72 -10.91 15.51 -4.49
C GLY A 72 -12.39 15.52 -4.16
N VAL A 73 -12.81 16.41 -3.26
CA VAL A 73 -14.21 16.61 -2.90
C VAL A 73 -14.61 18.04 -3.23
N VAL A 74 -15.73 18.19 -3.93
CA VAL A 74 -16.30 19.49 -4.29
C VAL A 74 -17.44 19.81 -3.34
N ILE A 75 -17.43 21.02 -2.80
CA ILE A 75 -18.45 21.52 -1.87
C ILE A 75 -19.13 22.71 -2.54
N SER A 76 -20.46 22.70 -2.56
CA SER A 76 -21.28 23.76 -3.14
C SER A 76 -22.32 24.26 -2.13
N ASP A 77 -22.74 25.51 -2.30
CA ASP A 77 -23.80 26.15 -1.53
C ASP A 77 -25.22 25.71 -1.93
N LYS A 78 -25.38 25.34 -3.21
CA LYS A 78 -26.61 24.80 -3.79
C LYS A 78 -26.46 23.33 -4.17
N PRO A 79 -27.55 22.62 -4.52
CA PRO A 79 -27.46 21.30 -5.11
C PRO A 79 -26.48 21.28 -6.28
N ILE A 80 -25.47 20.40 -6.21
CA ILE A 80 -24.33 20.43 -7.12
C ILE A 80 -24.72 20.22 -8.60
N THR A 81 -25.87 19.60 -8.85
CA THR A 81 -26.46 19.41 -10.18
C THR A 81 -26.90 20.70 -10.86
N GLU A 82 -27.02 21.81 -10.12
CA GLU A 82 -27.25 23.14 -10.69
C GLU A 82 -25.97 23.71 -11.33
N TYR A 83 -24.79 23.30 -10.87
CA TYR A 83 -23.52 23.79 -11.38
C TYR A 83 -22.85 22.84 -12.37
N LEU A 84 -22.93 21.53 -12.14
CA LEU A 84 -22.18 20.55 -12.89
C LEU A 84 -22.89 19.20 -13.00
N PRO A 85 -22.62 18.44 -14.08
CA PRO A 85 -23.16 17.11 -14.24
C PRO A 85 -22.41 16.08 -13.36
N LEU A 86 -23.16 15.09 -12.87
CA LEU A 86 -22.66 14.02 -12.02
C LEU A 86 -22.62 12.67 -12.77
N HIS A 87 -21.76 11.78 -12.28
CA HIS A 87 -21.63 10.40 -12.73
C HIS A 87 -21.60 9.47 -11.50
N ARG A 88 -22.07 8.22 -11.66
CA ARG A 88 -21.93 7.21 -10.60
C ARG A 88 -20.51 6.65 -10.62
N PRO A 89 -19.89 6.34 -9.47
CA PRO A 89 -18.58 5.71 -9.46
C PRO A 89 -18.59 4.42 -10.29
N THR A 90 -17.50 4.16 -11.00
CA THR A 90 -17.32 2.94 -11.82
C THR A 90 -16.94 1.70 -10.99
N SER A 91 -16.60 1.89 -9.70
CA SER A 91 -16.26 0.80 -8.79
C SER A 91 -17.48 0.43 -7.95
N ASN A 92 -18.00 -0.79 -8.13
CA ASN A 92 -19.18 -1.35 -7.43
C ASN A 92 -18.89 -1.75 -5.97
N SER A 93 -17.99 -1.07 -5.27
CA SER A 93 -17.81 -1.34 -3.84
C SER A 93 -18.95 -0.68 -3.07
N GLU A 94 -19.90 -1.48 -2.59
CA GLU A 94 -21.02 -1.04 -1.73
C GLU A 94 -20.54 -0.32 -0.46
N GLU A 95 -19.27 -0.50 -0.09
CA GLU A 95 -18.60 0.12 1.04
C GLU A 95 -18.11 1.56 0.81
N THR A 96 -18.08 2.05 -0.44
CA THR A 96 -17.66 3.44 -0.66
C THR A 96 -18.80 4.41 -0.31
N PRO A 97 -18.62 5.34 0.64
CA PRO A 97 -19.66 6.31 0.99
C PRO A 97 -19.93 7.31 -0.14
N ILE A 98 -19.01 7.41 -1.11
CA ILE A 98 -19.07 8.33 -2.25
C ILE A 98 -19.92 7.71 -3.35
N LYS A 99 -21.19 8.13 -3.44
CA LYS A 99 -22.14 7.62 -4.44
C LYS A 99 -22.21 8.46 -5.73
N SER A 100 -21.43 9.53 -5.82
CA SER A 100 -21.47 10.47 -6.95
C SER A 100 -20.12 11.13 -7.16
N VAL A 101 -19.75 11.34 -8.42
CA VAL A 101 -18.50 11.93 -8.88
C VAL A 101 -18.82 13.03 -9.90
N THR A 102 -18.05 14.11 -9.93
CA THR A 102 -18.21 15.16 -10.96
C THR A 102 -17.75 14.64 -12.31
N GLN A 103 -18.44 14.99 -13.40
CA GLN A 103 -17.95 14.65 -14.76
C GLN A 103 -16.82 15.58 -15.21
N PHE A 104 -16.76 16.79 -14.65
CA PHE A 104 -15.70 17.75 -14.96
C PHE A 104 -14.41 17.42 -14.20
N GLU A 105 -13.30 17.63 -14.91
CA GLU A 105 -11.95 17.53 -14.38
C GLU A 105 -11.55 18.79 -13.58
N MET A 106 -10.44 18.70 -12.85
CA MET A 106 -9.98 19.71 -11.90
C MET A 106 -9.88 21.12 -12.50
N GLY A 107 -9.29 21.27 -13.69
CA GLY A 107 -9.08 22.60 -14.30
C GLY A 107 -10.39 23.32 -14.63
N VAL A 108 -11.42 22.57 -15.01
CA VAL A 108 -12.75 23.13 -15.28
C VAL A 108 -13.43 23.54 -13.98
N LEU A 109 -13.33 22.72 -12.93
CA LEU A 109 -13.90 23.04 -11.61
C LEU A 109 -13.28 24.31 -11.00
N GLU A 110 -11.96 24.47 -11.12
CA GLU A 110 -11.27 25.69 -10.67
C GLU A 110 -11.70 26.92 -11.46
N SER A 111 -11.87 26.78 -12.78
CA SER A 111 -12.34 27.87 -13.65
C SER A 111 -13.78 28.30 -13.36
N LEU A 112 -14.61 27.36 -12.88
CA LEU A 112 -15.97 27.63 -12.41
C LEU A 112 -16.02 28.26 -11.01
N GLY A 113 -14.88 28.37 -10.32
CA GLY A 113 -14.80 28.91 -8.97
C GLY A 113 -15.37 28.00 -7.89
N MET A 114 -15.44 26.68 -8.15
CA MET A 114 -15.96 25.71 -7.19
C MET A 114 -15.00 25.53 -6.01
N LEU A 115 -15.55 25.43 -4.80
CA LEU A 115 -14.76 25.08 -3.62
C LEU A 115 -14.37 23.60 -3.68
N LYS A 116 -13.07 23.34 -3.72
CA LYS A 116 -12.49 22.00 -3.75
C LYS A 116 -11.61 21.79 -2.54
N VAL A 117 -11.83 20.67 -1.86
CA VAL A 117 -11.05 20.23 -0.70
C VAL A 117 -10.49 18.84 -1.00
N ASP A 118 -9.22 18.62 -0.69
CA ASP A 118 -8.61 17.30 -0.83
C ASP A 118 -8.60 16.57 0.51
N PHE A 119 -9.21 15.39 0.55
CA PHE A 119 -9.17 14.45 1.65
C PHE A 119 -8.27 13.28 1.25
N LEU A 120 -7.01 13.32 1.67
CA LEU A 120 -6.05 12.28 1.33
C LEU A 120 -6.09 11.15 2.36
N GLY A 121 -6.25 9.91 1.89
CA GLY A 121 -6.05 8.73 2.71
C GLY A 121 -4.55 8.47 2.89
N LEU A 122 -4.01 8.75 4.08
CA LEU A 122 -2.60 8.48 4.40
C LEU A 122 -2.48 7.28 5.34
N ILE A 123 -1.98 6.16 4.83
CA ILE A 123 -1.81 4.91 5.59
C ILE A 123 -0.97 5.13 6.86
N THR A 124 0.02 6.02 6.81
CA THR A 124 0.85 6.35 7.97
C THR A 124 0.04 6.85 9.16
N LEU A 125 -1.01 7.65 8.94
CA LEU A 125 -1.87 8.11 10.04
C LEU A 125 -2.66 6.94 10.65
N THR A 126 -3.11 6.00 9.82
CA THR A 126 -3.74 4.75 10.30
C THR A 126 -2.77 3.91 11.13
N VAL A 127 -1.51 3.80 10.70
CA VAL A 127 -0.46 3.10 11.46
C VAL A 127 -0.22 3.77 12.81
N MET A 128 -0.07 5.10 12.82
CA MET A 128 0.15 5.86 14.06
C MET A 128 -1.04 5.71 15.01
N ALA A 129 -2.27 5.83 14.51
CA ALA A 129 -3.48 5.66 15.33
C ALA A 129 -3.54 4.26 15.97
N ARG A 130 -3.34 3.21 15.17
CA ARG A 130 -3.31 1.82 15.68
C ARG A 130 -2.17 1.60 16.68
N ALA A 131 -1.00 2.16 16.44
CA ALA A 131 0.12 2.09 17.37
C ALA A 131 -0.24 2.78 18.70
N CYS A 132 -0.87 3.95 18.66
CA CYS A 132 -1.33 4.66 19.85
C CYS A 132 -2.39 3.83 20.61
N ASP A 133 -3.33 3.17 19.92
CA ASP A 133 -4.31 2.29 20.55
C ASP A 133 -3.65 1.10 21.27
N PHE A 134 -2.62 0.50 20.67
CA PHE A 134 -1.85 -0.57 21.32
C PHE A 134 -1.08 -0.04 22.54
N ILE A 135 -0.50 1.16 22.44
CA ILE A 135 0.24 1.78 23.53
C ILE A 135 -0.69 2.12 24.70
N GLU A 136 -1.88 2.67 24.43
CA GLU A 136 -2.89 2.97 25.45
C GLU A 136 -3.34 1.69 26.17
N LYS A 137 -3.62 0.62 25.42
CA LYS A 137 -4.03 -0.67 26.00
C LYS A 137 -2.96 -1.33 26.87
N ARG A 138 -1.68 -1.23 26.48
CA ARG A 138 -0.57 -1.94 27.15
C ARG A 138 0.10 -1.13 28.26
N HIS A 139 0.25 0.17 28.04
CA HIS A 139 1.01 1.06 28.92
C HIS A 139 0.13 2.08 29.65
N GLY A 140 -1.15 2.21 29.28
CA GLY A 140 -2.05 3.24 29.84
C GLY A 140 -1.69 4.67 29.41
N ILE A 141 -0.82 4.83 28.41
CA ILE A 141 -0.37 6.13 27.91
C ILE A 141 -1.12 6.45 26.64
N LYS A 142 -1.81 7.59 26.61
CA LYS A 142 -2.57 8.04 25.45
C LYS A 142 -1.76 9.02 24.61
N TYR A 143 -1.35 8.57 23.43
CA TYR A 143 -0.75 9.45 22.41
C TYR A 143 -1.75 9.81 21.32
N ASP A 144 -1.56 10.98 20.74
CA ASP A 144 -2.25 11.50 19.57
C ASP A 144 -1.29 12.35 18.71
N LEU A 145 -1.74 12.82 17.54
CA LEU A 145 -0.89 13.60 16.64
C LEU A 145 -0.36 14.90 17.24
N THR A 146 -1.00 15.42 18.30
CA THR A 146 -0.63 16.69 18.92
C THR A 146 0.38 16.52 20.06
N ASN A 147 0.43 15.33 20.69
CA ASN A 147 1.22 15.10 21.88
C ASN A 147 2.41 14.14 21.70
N ILE A 148 2.55 13.46 20.55
CA ILE A 148 3.73 12.64 20.26
C ILE A 148 4.97 13.55 20.21
N PRO A 149 6.02 13.26 21.01
CA PRO A 149 7.25 14.05 21.05
C PRO A 149 7.96 14.16 19.69
N ILE A 150 8.55 15.34 19.45
CA ILE A 150 9.26 15.68 18.21
C ILE A 150 10.74 16.03 18.44
N ASP A 151 11.19 15.95 19.69
CA ASP A 151 12.51 16.37 20.16
C ASP A 151 13.27 15.25 20.90
N ASP A 152 12.72 14.03 20.90
CA ASP A 152 13.35 12.88 21.55
C ASP A 152 14.68 12.48 20.85
N PRO A 153 15.82 12.49 21.58
CA PRO A 153 17.13 12.17 21.00
C PRO A 153 17.21 10.77 20.38
N LYS A 154 16.53 9.78 20.97
CA LYS A 154 16.60 8.39 20.48
C LYS A 154 15.95 8.24 19.11
N SER A 155 14.93 9.04 18.81
CA SER A 155 14.33 9.11 17.46
C SER A 155 15.36 9.48 16.40
N PHE A 156 16.21 10.48 16.69
CA PHE A 156 17.25 10.92 15.76
C PHE A 156 18.43 9.95 15.70
N GLU A 157 18.82 9.34 16.82
CA GLU A 157 19.83 8.28 16.88
C GLU A 157 19.42 7.06 16.05
N LEU A 158 18.15 6.63 16.15
CA LEU A 158 17.58 5.54 15.36
C LEU A 158 17.69 5.82 13.86
N MET A 159 17.30 7.02 13.42
CA MET A 159 17.44 7.43 12.01
C MET A 159 18.91 7.55 11.57
N GLY A 160 19.77 8.09 12.45
CA GLY A 160 21.22 8.19 12.21
C GLY A 160 21.95 6.85 12.21
N ALA A 161 21.38 5.81 12.81
CA ALA A 161 21.85 4.43 12.72
C ALA A 161 21.36 3.72 11.45
N GLY A 162 20.50 4.34 10.66
CA GLY A 162 19.96 3.78 9.42
C GLY A 162 18.77 2.84 9.62
N GLN A 163 18.17 2.80 10.81
CA GLN A 163 17.00 1.97 11.13
C GLN A 163 15.70 2.62 10.63
N THR A 164 15.65 3.07 9.37
CA THR A 164 14.55 3.88 8.83
C THR A 164 13.39 3.07 8.24
N ALA A 165 13.41 1.73 8.37
CA ALA A 165 12.32 0.86 7.93
C ALA A 165 10.99 1.31 8.56
N GLY A 166 9.97 1.57 7.73
CA GLY A 166 8.68 2.01 8.24
C GLY A 166 8.64 3.40 8.86
N VAL A 167 9.71 4.21 8.76
CA VAL A 167 9.71 5.62 9.17
C VAL A 167 9.27 6.47 7.98
N PHE A 168 8.25 7.30 8.19
CA PHE A 168 7.59 8.02 7.11
C PHE A 168 8.56 8.92 6.30
N GLN A 169 8.42 8.93 4.97
CA GLN A 169 9.26 9.67 4.00
C GLN A 169 10.74 9.29 3.93
N VAL A 170 11.29 8.56 4.91
CA VAL A 170 12.74 8.33 5.03
C VAL A 170 13.19 6.87 4.94
N GLU A 171 12.29 5.99 4.50
CA GLU A 171 12.53 4.56 4.34
C GLU A 171 13.41 4.18 3.13
N GLY A 172 13.49 5.03 2.11
CA GLY A 172 14.20 4.70 0.87
C GLY A 172 15.72 4.57 1.09
N GLY A 173 16.36 3.51 0.58
CA GLY A 173 17.77 3.22 0.89
C GLY A 173 18.78 4.33 0.61
N GLY A 174 18.57 5.16 -0.42
CA GLY A 174 19.44 6.33 -0.65
C GLY A 174 19.21 7.47 0.36
N MET A 175 17.98 7.61 0.86
CA MET A 175 17.64 8.54 1.95
C MET A 175 18.25 8.05 3.27
N THR A 176 18.10 6.76 3.58
CA THR A 176 18.73 6.10 4.73
C THR A 176 20.23 6.35 4.76
N ARG A 177 20.91 6.20 3.61
CA ARG A 177 22.35 6.45 3.49
C ARG A 177 22.72 7.88 3.90
N TYR A 178 21.98 8.88 3.42
CA TYR A 178 22.25 10.27 3.78
C TYR A 178 21.94 10.56 5.24
N LEU A 179 20.89 9.95 5.81
CA LEU A 179 20.60 10.09 7.24
C LEU A 179 21.72 9.50 8.12
N VAL A 180 22.31 8.37 7.73
CA VAL A 180 23.48 7.79 8.42
C VAL A 180 24.68 8.72 8.39
N GLN A 181 24.94 9.37 7.26
CA GLN A 181 26.03 10.35 7.13
C GLN A 181 25.73 11.65 7.88
N MET A 182 24.47 12.07 7.84
CA MET A 182 23.98 13.27 8.50
C MET A 182 24.04 13.11 10.02
N LYS A 183 23.62 11.97 10.58
CA LYS A 183 23.41 11.81 12.04
C LYS A 183 22.58 12.98 12.58
N PRO A 184 21.30 13.07 12.17
CA PRO A 184 20.43 14.19 12.54
C PRO A 184 20.39 14.35 14.06
N LYS A 185 20.20 15.57 14.54
CA LYS A 185 20.12 15.89 15.98
C LYS A 185 18.82 16.58 16.38
N ASN A 186 18.09 17.11 15.41
CA ASN A 186 16.87 17.86 15.63
C ASN A 186 15.92 17.72 14.43
N LEU A 187 14.70 18.22 14.61
CA LEU A 187 13.64 18.19 13.60
C LEU A 187 14.05 18.95 12.32
N ASP A 188 14.74 20.08 12.43
CA ASP A 188 15.16 20.89 11.28
C ASP A 188 16.05 20.11 10.29
N ASN A 189 16.89 19.19 10.79
CA ASN A 189 17.70 18.33 9.94
C ASN A 189 16.83 17.39 9.08
N ILE A 190 15.76 16.85 9.65
CA ILE A 190 14.83 15.95 8.94
C ILE A 190 14.02 16.74 7.91
N ILE A 191 13.53 17.94 8.27
CA ILE A 191 12.82 18.84 7.36
C ILE A 191 13.71 19.19 6.16
N ALA A 192 14.98 19.53 6.40
CA ALA A 192 15.94 19.84 5.35
C ALA A 192 16.21 18.63 4.46
N MET A 193 16.34 17.44 5.04
CA MET A 193 16.58 16.21 4.29
C MET A 193 15.40 15.88 3.35
N VAL A 194 14.16 15.98 3.83
CA VAL A 194 12.94 15.80 3.02
C VAL A 194 12.90 16.82 1.87
N ALA A 195 13.31 18.06 2.11
CA ALA A 195 13.36 19.09 1.07
C ALA A 195 14.49 18.85 0.05
N LEU A 196 15.67 18.39 0.49
CA LEU A 196 16.87 18.27 -0.34
C LEU A 196 16.96 16.96 -1.14
N TYR A 197 16.38 15.86 -0.65
CA TYR A 197 16.50 14.53 -1.27
C TYR A 197 15.59 14.37 -2.49
N ARG A 198 15.87 15.16 -3.54
CA ARG A 198 15.15 15.15 -4.82
C ARG A 198 16.12 15.38 -5.98
N PRO A 199 15.81 14.92 -7.21
CA PRO A 199 16.67 15.15 -8.37
C PRO A 199 16.95 16.64 -8.57
N GLY A 200 18.22 17.04 -8.57
CA GLY A 200 18.64 18.45 -8.53
C GLY A 200 19.27 18.83 -7.19
N PRO A 201 18.47 19.15 -6.15
CA PRO A 201 19.00 19.61 -4.87
C PRO A 201 19.80 18.54 -4.09
N MET A 202 19.70 17.27 -4.46
CA MET A 202 20.49 16.19 -3.85
C MET A 202 22.01 16.43 -3.92
N ALA A 203 22.47 17.20 -4.91
CA ALA A 203 23.88 17.59 -5.02
C ALA A 203 24.38 18.47 -3.86
N PHE A 204 23.48 19.16 -3.15
CA PHE A 204 23.82 20.02 -2.01
C PHE A 204 23.86 19.28 -0.66
N ILE A 205 23.39 18.02 -0.60
CA ILE A 205 23.36 17.25 0.65
C ILE A 205 24.78 17.04 1.23
N PRO A 206 25.82 16.68 0.46
CA PRO A 206 27.18 16.54 0.98
C PRO A 206 27.72 17.83 1.62
N ASP A 207 27.47 18.98 0.98
CA ASP A 207 27.87 20.29 1.50
C ASP A 207 27.09 20.64 2.77
N TYR A 208 25.78 20.34 2.81
CA TYR A 208 24.95 20.53 4.00
C TYR A 208 25.50 19.74 5.19
N ILE A 209 25.79 18.45 4.97
CA ILE A 209 26.34 17.55 6.00
C ILE A 209 27.74 18.03 6.45
N SER A 210 28.60 18.43 5.52
CA SER A 210 29.96 18.90 5.84
C SER A 210 29.96 20.18 6.68
N ARG A 211 29.08 21.13 6.35
CA ARG A 211 28.92 22.36 7.13
C ARG A 211 28.30 22.10 8.50
N MET A 212 27.32 21.20 8.58
CA MET A 212 26.69 20.80 9.84
C MET A 212 27.68 20.13 10.80
N HIS A 213 28.60 19.29 10.31
CA HIS A 213 29.66 18.67 11.11
C HIS A 213 30.86 19.60 11.37
N GLY A 214 30.87 20.82 10.81
CA GLY A 214 31.95 21.78 10.97
C GLY A 214 33.23 21.45 10.19
N THR A 215 33.20 20.48 9.27
CA THR A 215 34.35 20.15 8.41
C THR A 215 34.56 21.18 7.30
N GLN A 216 33.50 21.91 6.94
CA GLN A 216 33.52 23.02 5.98
C GLN A 216 32.97 24.29 6.64
N ALA A 217 33.67 25.42 6.47
CA ALA A 217 33.23 26.70 7.00
C ALA A 217 31.98 27.22 6.26
N VAL A 218 30.98 27.66 7.03
CA VAL A 218 29.80 28.36 6.49
C VAL A 218 30.23 29.76 6.04
N LYS A 219 29.98 30.09 4.78
CA LYS A 219 30.27 31.41 4.21
C LYS A 219 28.98 32.06 3.73
N TYR A 220 28.75 33.29 4.17
CA TYR A 220 27.66 34.13 3.70
C TYR A 220 28.22 35.23 2.80
N ARG A 221 27.51 35.59 1.73
CA ARG A 221 27.92 36.72 0.87
C ARG A 221 27.77 38.07 1.57
N HIS A 222 26.82 38.16 2.50
CA HIS A 222 26.56 39.35 3.27
C HIS A 222 26.15 38.98 4.71
N PRO A 223 26.56 39.73 5.75
CA PRO A 223 26.21 39.43 7.15
C PRO A 223 24.71 39.32 7.40
N ALA A 224 23.90 40.14 6.73
CA ALA A 224 22.43 40.10 6.86
C ALA A 224 21.78 38.79 6.33
N MET A 225 22.52 37.93 5.63
CA MET A 225 22.03 36.61 5.23
C MET A 225 22.10 35.57 6.36
N GLU A 226 23.02 35.74 7.30
CA GLU A 226 23.23 34.80 8.40
C GLU A 226 21.94 34.46 9.18
N PRO A 227 21.12 35.42 9.66
CA PRO A 227 19.90 35.11 10.42
C PRO A 227 18.77 34.45 9.60
N ILE A 228 18.92 34.37 8.28
CA ILE A 228 17.92 33.79 7.36
C ILE A 228 18.31 32.36 6.98
N PHE A 229 19.61 32.12 6.81
CA PHE A 229 20.16 30.85 6.32
C PHE A 229 20.97 30.08 7.37
N SER A 230 21.01 30.54 8.63
CA SER A 230 21.69 29.86 9.74
C SER A 230 21.22 28.42 9.91
N ASP A 231 19.90 28.22 9.90
CA ASP A 231 19.24 26.92 10.11
C ASP A 231 19.55 25.92 8.98
N THR A 232 20.04 26.41 7.84
CA THR A 232 20.41 25.61 6.67
C THR A 232 21.88 25.76 6.30
N PHE A 233 22.72 26.19 7.25
CA PHE A 233 24.18 26.32 7.08
C PHE A 233 24.58 27.13 5.85
N GLY A 234 23.86 28.21 5.56
CA GLY A 234 24.10 29.09 4.42
C GLY A 234 23.67 28.54 3.07
N ILE A 235 22.97 27.40 3.02
CA ILE A 235 22.44 26.81 1.79
C ILE A 235 20.96 27.23 1.65
N PRO A 236 20.55 27.86 0.55
CA PRO A 236 19.14 28.18 0.32
C PRO A 236 18.36 26.90 -0.02
N VAL A 237 17.48 26.48 0.88
CA VAL A 237 16.67 25.25 0.73
C VAL A 237 15.20 25.60 0.51
N TYR A 238 14.69 26.62 1.22
CA TYR A 238 13.27 26.90 1.29
C TYR A 238 12.84 28.13 0.48
N GLN A 239 11.62 28.10 -0.05
CA GLN A 239 10.99 29.24 -0.73
C GLN A 239 10.80 30.43 0.23
N GLU A 240 10.46 30.13 1.48
CA GLU A 240 10.24 31.09 2.55
C GLU A 240 11.53 31.82 2.93
N GLN A 241 12.70 31.15 2.82
CA GLN A 241 13.99 31.80 3.03
C GLN A 241 14.25 32.87 1.96
N LEU A 242 13.94 32.57 0.69
CA LEU A 242 14.06 33.55 -0.40
C LEU A 242 13.09 34.72 -0.22
N MET A 243 11.86 34.43 0.18
CA MET A 243 10.86 35.46 0.46
C MET A 243 11.31 36.37 1.61
N ARG A 244 11.78 35.78 2.71
CA ARG A 244 12.31 36.52 3.86
C ARG A 244 13.53 37.36 3.47
N ALA A 245 14.45 36.80 2.67
CA ALA A 245 15.61 37.52 2.19
C ALA A 245 15.25 38.68 1.26
N ALA A 246 14.25 38.56 0.39
CA ALA A 246 13.78 39.67 -0.44
C ALA A 246 13.23 40.83 0.39
N VAL A 247 12.48 40.54 1.46
CA VAL A 247 11.93 41.54 2.39
C VAL A 247 13.07 42.20 3.18
N GLU A 248 13.92 41.41 3.83
CA GLU A 248 14.96 41.91 4.73
C GLU A 248 16.10 42.61 3.98
N LEU A 249 16.58 42.05 2.87
CA LEU A 249 17.73 42.58 2.12
C LEU A 249 17.34 43.68 1.12
N ALA A 250 16.15 43.62 0.51
CA ALA A 250 15.76 44.55 -0.55
C ALA A 250 14.48 45.36 -0.27
N GLY A 251 13.83 45.16 0.88
CA GLY A 251 12.67 45.97 1.28
C GLY A 251 11.39 45.64 0.53
N TYR A 252 11.25 44.41 0.04
CA TYR A 252 10.00 43.93 -0.53
C TYR A 252 8.87 43.89 0.51
N THR A 253 7.63 44.05 0.06
CA THR A 253 6.46 43.64 0.85
C THR A 253 6.26 42.12 0.81
N PRO A 254 5.53 41.52 1.78
CA PRO A 254 5.23 40.08 1.76
C PRO A 254 4.50 39.62 0.48
N SER A 255 3.62 40.45 -0.09
CA SER A 255 2.92 40.13 -1.34
C SER A 255 3.88 40.12 -2.53
N GLU A 256 4.78 41.09 -2.62
CA GLU A 256 5.76 41.17 -3.70
C GLU A 256 6.82 40.06 -3.64
N SER A 257 7.13 39.55 -2.44
CA SER A 257 8.06 38.42 -2.29
C SER A 257 7.42 37.10 -2.75
N ASP A 258 6.10 36.95 -2.62
CA ASP A 258 5.38 35.83 -3.23
C ASP A 258 5.31 35.94 -4.76
N GLU A 259 5.18 37.15 -5.31
CA GLU A 259 5.30 37.38 -6.76
C GLU A 259 6.67 36.96 -7.28
N LEU A 260 7.75 37.32 -6.56
CA LEU A 260 9.11 36.87 -6.88
C LEU A 260 9.19 35.34 -6.90
N ARG A 261 8.67 34.66 -5.87
CA ARG A 261 8.62 33.19 -5.81
C ARG A 261 7.91 32.62 -7.04
N LYS A 262 6.73 33.13 -7.38
CA LYS A 262 5.93 32.70 -8.55
C LYS A 262 6.65 32.95 -9.87
N ALA A 263 7.31 34.11 -10.02
CA ALA A 263 8.06 34.47 -11.22
C ALA A 263 9.20 33.48 -11.47
N ILE A 264 9.94 33.12 -10.41
CA ILE A 264 11.03 32.16 -10.55
C ILE A 264 10.51 30.74 -10.82
N SER A 265 9.44 30.31 -10.13
CA SER A 265 8.83 28.99 -10.39
C SER A 265 8.29 28.83 -11.81
N LYS A 266 7.70 29.89 -12.39
CA LYS A 266 7.13 29.87 -13.76
C LYS A 266 8.16 30.10 -14.87
N LYS A 267 9.42 30.40 -14.52
CA LYS A 267 10.53 30.61 -15.48
C LYS A 267 10.23 31.69 -16.54
N LYS A 268 9.47 32.71 -16.19
CA LYS A 268 9.18 33.83 -17.11
C LYS A 268 10.35 34.80 -17.09
N LYS A 269 11.18 34.77 -18.14
CA LYS A 269 12.40 35.57 -18.23
C LYS A 269 12.17 37.06 -17.97
N GLU A 270 11.10 37.62 -18.54
CA GLU A 270 10.73 39.03 -18.36
C GLU A 270 10.42 39.37 -16.89
N ASP A 271 9.69 38.50 -16.18
CA ASP A 271 9.35 38.72 -14.77
C ASP A 271 10.59 38.58 -13.87
N ILE A 272 11.48 37.64 -14.18
CA ILE A 272 12.74 37.43 -13.44
C ILE A 272 13.65 38.67 -13.56
N ASP A 273 13.78 39.24 -14.77
CA ASP A 273 14.59 40.44 -14.99
C ASP A 273 13.99 41.67 -14.30
N LYS A 274 12.66 41.79 -14.30
CA LYS A 274 11.94 42.86 -13.56
C LYS A 274 12.25 42.78 -12.07
N HIS A 275 12.17 41.59 -11.49
CA HIS A 275 12.47 41.40 -10.07
C HIS A 275 13.97 41.54 -9.75
N ARG A 276 14.88 41.19 -10.67
CA ARG A 276 16.32 41.40 -10.49
C ARG A 276 16.66 42.87 -10.28
N ASN A 277 16.14 43.72 -11.18
CA ASN A 277 16.34 45.16 -11.10
C ASN A 277 15.76 45.76 -9.82
N LYS A 278 14.58 45.27 -9.38
CA LYS A 278 13.94 45.73 -8.15
C LYS A 278 14.74 45.30 -6.92
N PHE A 279 15.20 44.05 -6.86
CA PHE A 279 16.01 43.53 -5.77
C PHE A 279 17.32 44.31 -5.61
N VAL A 280 18.06 44.52 -6.70
CA VAL A 280 19.35 45.24 -6.66
C VAL A 280 19.17 46.69 -6.18
N LYS A 281 18.17 47.42 -6.70
CA LYS A 281 17.86 48.78 -6.24
C LYS A 281 17.50 48.82 -4.76
N GLY A 282 16.68 47.87 -4.30
CA GLY A 282 16.30 47.72 -2.91
C GLY A 282 17.50 47.44 -2.00
N ALA A 283 18.37 46.50 -2.40
CA ALA A 283 19.57 46.13 -1.66
C ALA A 283 20.57 47.28 -1.52
N ILE A 284 20.79 48.05 -2.60
CA ILE A 284 21.64 49.25 -2.57
C ILE A 284 21.06 50.30 -1.62
N SER A 285 19.74 50.51 -1.63
CA SER A 285 19.08 51.45 -0.71
C SER A 285 19.24 51.08 0.77
N LYS A 286 19.47 49.80 1.06
CA LYS A 286 19.74 49.27 2.41
C LYS A 286 21.23 49.16 2.75
N GLY A 287 22.12 49.66 1.89
CA GLY A 287 23.57 49.74 2.14
C GLY A 287 24.40 48.54 1.66
N MET A 288 23.84 47.67 0.82
CA MET A 288 24.59 46.57 0.18
C MET A 288 25.29 47.05 -1.09
N ASP A 289 26.49 46.55 -1.37
CA ASP A 289 27.17 46.84 -2.63
C ASP A 289 26.47 46.16 -3.83
N GLU A 290 26.48 46.83 -4.98
CA GLU A 290 25.79 46.36 -6.18
C GLU A 290 26.33 45.01 -6.69
N SER A 291 27.63 44.73 -6.49
CA SER A 291 28.25 43.49 -6.94
C SER A 291 27.73 42.29 -6.14
N THR A 292 27.63 42.44 -4.82
CA THR A 292 27.10 41.44 -3.89
C THR A 292 25.61 41.25 -4.11
N ALA A 293 24.83 42.32 -4.30
CA ALA A 293 23.41 42.22 -4.58
C ALA A 293 23.12 41.43 -5.87
N ASN A 294 23.90 41.68 -6.93
CA ASN A 294 23.80 40.93 -8.18
C ASN A 294 24.22 39.46 -8.01
N ALA A 295 25.30 39.19 -7.27
CA ALA A 295 25.76 37.82 -7.01
C ALA A 295 24.73 37.01 -6.20
N ILE A 296 24.12 37.61 -5.18
CA ILE A 296 23.06 36.98 -4.38
C ILE A 296 21.86 36.62 -5.27
N TYR A 297 21.42 37.54 -6.13
CA TYR A 297 20.27 37.27 -7.00
C TYR A 297 20.57 36.18 -8.04
N SER A 298 21.79 36.15 -8.59
CA SER A 298 22.21 35.10 -9.51
C SER A 298 22.21 33.72 -8.86
N ASP A 299 22.70 33.60 -7.62
CA ASP A 299 22.60 32.34 -6.88
C ASP A 299 21.13 31.92 -6.74
N TRP A 300 20.23 32.86 -6.39
CA TRP A 300 18.80 32.56 -6.21
C TRP A 300 18.12 32.07 -7.47
N GLU A 301 18.49 32.55 -8.66
CA GLU A 301 17.91 32.06 -9.93
C GLU A 301 18.22 30.57 -10.16
N GLU A 302 19.43 30.13 -9.81
CA GLU A 302 19.82 28.73 -9.88
C GLU A 302 19.07 27.89 -8.83
N PHE A 303 18.98 28.40 -7.59
CA PHE A 303 18.38 27.70 -6.47
C PHE A 303 16.85 27.65 -6.46
N ALA A 304 16.18 28.69 -6.92
CA ALA A 304 14.72 28.74 -6.91
C ALA A 304 14.09 27.77 -7.92
N ARG A 305 14.89 27.14 -8.80
CA ARG A 305 14.50 25.93 -9.54
C ARG A 305 14.24 24.72 -8.63
N TYR A 306 14.84 24.72 -7.43
CA TYR A 306 14.88 23.60 -6.50
C TYR A 306 14.32 23.92 -5.11
N GLY A 307 14.08 25.21 -4.82
CA GLY A 307 13.53 25.69 -3.56
C GLY A 307 12.21 25.00 -3.20
N PHE A 308 12.13 24.52 -1.95
CA PHE A 308 10.98 23.77 -1.45
C PHE A 308 10.09 24.61 -0.52
N ASN A 309 8.82 24.29 -0.45
CA ASN A 309 7.92 24.93 0.52
C ASN A 309 8.19 24.37 1.92
N LYS A 310 8.63 25.23 2.85
CA LYS A 310 9.02 24.84 4.22
C LYS A 310 7.83 24.33 5.01
N SER A 311 6.64 24.93 4.88
CA SER A 311 5.45 24.45 5.61
C SER A 311 5.14 22.99 5.29
N HIS A 312 5.11 22.62 4.01
CA HIS A 312 4.88 21.24 3.60
C HIS A 312 6.00 20.29 4.05
N ALA A 313 7.27 20.69 3.95
CA ALA A 313 8.37 19.88 4.48
C ALA A 313 8.30 19.73 6.00
N ALA A 314 7.89 20.77 6.72
CA ALA A 314 7.79 20.77 8.17
C ALA A 314 6.70 19.81 8.65
N ASP A 315 5.49 19.90 8.08
CA ASP A 315 4.37 19.03 8.47
C ASP A 315 4.70 17.55 8.24
N TYR A 316 5.30 17.22 7.09
CA TYR A 316 5.72 15.85 6.78
C TYR A 316 6.94 15.41 7.61
N GLY A 317 7.86 16.34 7.92
CA GLY A 317 9.01 16.11 8.78
C GLY A 317 8.59 15.80 10.22
N VAL A 318 7.56 16.47 10.73
CA VAL A 318 6.96 16.17 12.04
C VAL A 318 6.44 14.74 12.06
N ILE A 319 5.66 14.32 11.07
CA ILE A 319 5.17 12.94 11.00
C ILE A 319 6.33 11.94 10.92
N ALA A 320 7.40 12.25 10.17
CA ALA A 320 8.59 11.41 10.12
C ALA A 320 9.24 11.23 11.50
N VAL A 321 9.42 12.31 12.28
CA VAL A 321 9.98 12.22 13.63
C VAL A 321 9.02 11.52 14.60
N GLN A 322 7.71 11.78 14.51
CA GLN A 322 6.71 11.11 15.35
C GLN A 322 6.68 9.60 15.11
N THR A 323 6.77 9.17 13.84
CA THR A 323 6.89 7.73 13.52
C THR A 323 8.21 7.14 14.03
N ALA A 324 9.32 7.87 13.93
CA ALA A 324 10.60 7.45 14.50
C ALA A 324 10.54 7.32 16.03
N PHE A 325 9.83 8.21 16.73
CA PHE A 325 9.61 8.14 18.17
C PHE A 325 8.80 6.91 18.57
N LEU A 326 7.66 6.68 17.90
CA LEU A 326 6.84 5.50 18.17
C LEU A 326 7.64 4.21 17.95
N LYS A 327 8.42 4.15 16.88
CA LYS A 327 9.32 3.04 16.58
C LYS A 327 10.41 2.86 17.63
N SER A 328 11.09 3.94 18.05
CA SER A 328 12.22 3.87 18.96
C SER A 328 11.82 3.47 20.38
N LYS A 329 10.66 3.96 20.85
CA LYS A 329 10.20 3.78 22.22
C LYS A 329 9.23 2.60 22.40
N TYR A 330 8.41 2.32 21.39
CA TYR A 330 7.37 1.28 21.40
C TYR A 330 7.47 0.39 20.14
N PRO A 331 8.60 -0.32 19.94
CA PRO A 331 8.85 -1.06 18.71
C PRO A 331 7.83 -2.17 18.47
N ALA A 332 7.38 -2.89 19.51
CA ALA A 332 6.41 -3.96 19.34
C ALA A 332 5.05 -3.43 18.86
N GLU A 333 4.55 -2.36 19.48
CA GLU A 333 3.28 -1.72 19.14
C GLU A 333 3.32 -1.07 17.75
N TYR A 334 4.38 -0.31 17.47
CA TYR A 334 4.53 0.37 16.19
C TYR A 334 4.71 -0.62 15.03
N MET A 335 5.58 -1.61 15.18
CA MET A 335 5.84 -2.60 14.12
C MET A 335 4.63 -3.49 13.87
N THR A 336 3.85 -3.84 14.90
CA THR A 336 2.58 -4.57 14.74
C THR A 336 1.58 -3.76 13.92
N ALA A 337 1.41 -2.47 14.23
CA ALA A 337 0.51 -1.59 13.49
C ALA A 337 0.96 -1.41 12.03
N LEU A 338 2.27 -1.22 11.81
CA LEU A 338 2.88 -1.06 10.50
C LEU A 338 2.71 -2.29 9.60
N MET A 339 2.98 -3.48 10.15
CA MET A 339 2.81 -4.74 9.44
C MET A 339 1.35 -5.02 9.11
N SER A 340 0.43 -4.72 10.04
CA SER A 340 -1.02 -4.86 9.80
C SER A 340 -1.50 -3.96 8.66
N ALA A 341 -1.08 -2.70 8.64
CA ALA A 341 -1.44 -1.78 7.56
C ALA A 341 -0.82 -2.16 6.20
N SER A 342 0.25 -2.94 6.21
CA SER A 342 0.97 -3.40 5.02
C SER A 342 0.75 -4.89 4.70
N ALA A 343 -0.24 -5.55 5.33
CA ALA A 343 -0.43 -6.99 5.27
C ALA A 343 -0.57 -7.54 3.84
N SER A 344 -1.13 -6.75 2.92
CA SER A 344 -1.28 -7.11 1.51
C SER A 344 0.03 -7.05 0.69
N GLN A 345 1.08 -6.44 1.23
CA GLN A 345 2.39 -6.23 0.59
C GLN A 345 3.42 -7.19 1.19
N THR A 346 3.41 -8.43 0.73
CA THR A 346 4.24 -9.54 1.24
C THR A 346 5.73 -9.18 1.37
N GLU A 347 6.31 -8.50 0.37
CA GLU A 347 7.72 -8.07 0.40
C GLU A 347 8.00 -7.04 1.50
N LYS A 348 7.07 -6.09 1.75
CA LYS A 348 7.22 -5.12 2.84
C LYS A 348 7.06 -5.76 4.21
N VAL A 349 6.12 -6.69 4.33
CA VAL A 349 5.96 -7.47 5.57
C VAL A 349 7.26 -8.20 5.90
N ALA A 350 7.87 -8.89 4.92
CA ALA A 350 9.17 -9.53 5.10
C ALA A 350 10.26 -8.56 5.58
N TYR A 351 10.33 -7.38 4.96
CA TYR A 351 11.27 -6.32 5.36
C TYR A 351 11.03 -5.84 6.81
N TYR A 352 9.78 -5.62 7.22
CA TYR A 352 9.43 -5.19 8.58
C TYR A 352 9.63 -6.28 9.63
N VAL A 353 9.41 -7.55 9.28
CA VAL A 353 9.71 -8.67 10.18
C VAL A 353 11.21 -8.75 10.48
N ALA A 354 12.06 -8.60 9.45
CA ALA A 354 13.50 -8.58 9.64
C ALA A 354 13.95 -7.41 10.55
N ASP A 355 13.40 -6.22 10.31
CA ASP A 355 13.70 -5.03 11.12
C ASP A 355 13.21 -5.18 12.58
N ALA A 356 12.00 -5.71 12.80
CA ALA A 356 11.47 -5.98 14.14
C ALA A 356 12.35 -6.97 14.92
N ARG A 357 12.84 -8.03 14.25
CA ARG A 357 13.78 -9.00 14.85
C ARG A 357 15.10 -8.34 15.24
N LEU A 358 15.65 -7.45 14.40
CA LEU A 358 16.86 -6.69 14.72
C LEU A 358 16.67 -5.75 15.92
N MET A 359 15.46 -5.23 16.12
CA MET A 359 15.09 -4.43 17.29
C MET A 359 14.81 -5.26 18.55
N GLY A 360 14.96 -6.59 18.47
CA GLY A 360 14.76 -7.50 19.59
C GLY A 360 13.29 -7.87 19.85
N VAL A 361 12.40 -7.65 18.88
CA VAL A 361 10.98 -8.05 18.95
C VAL A 361 10.76 -9.28 18.05
N PRO A 362 10.61 -10.50 18.63
CA PRO A 362 10.41 -11.70 17.84
C PRO A 362 9.05 -11.68 17.13
N VAL A 363 9.03 -12.25 15.92
CA VAL A 363 7.79 -12.47 15.15
C VAL A 363 7.53 -13.97 15.08
N LEU A 364 6.41 -14.38 15.68
CA LEU A 364 5.97 -15.77 15.79
C LEU A 364 5.17 -16.19 14.56
N GLN A 365 5.23 -17.48 14.23
CA GLN A 365 4.44 -18.08 13.15
C GLN A 365 2.93 -17.89 13.34
N PRO A 366 2.14 -17.88 12.24
CA PRO A 366 0.70 -17.92 12.38
C PRO A 366 0.28 -19.18 13.14
N ASP A 367 -0.80 -19.08 13.91
CA ASP A 367 -1.39 -20.21 14.65
C ASP A 367 -2.91 -19.99 14.72
N ILE A 368 -3.69 -20.99 14.35
CA ILE A 368 -5.15 -20.97 14.40
C ILE A 368 -5.70 -20.65 15.80
N ASN A 369 -4.95 -21.01 16.85
CA ASN A 369 -5.35 -20.83 18.25
C ASN A 369 -4.91 -19.49 18.86
N ALA A 370 -4.09 -18.70 18.18
CA ALA A 370 -3.54 -17.44 18.71
C ALA A 370 -3.61 -16.26 17.73
N SER A 371 -3.45 -16.49 16.42
CA SER A 371 -3.44 -15.44 15.41
C SER A 371 -4.80 -14.77 15.25
N GLU A 372 -4.78 -13.47 15.01
CA GLU A 372 -5.95 -12.69 14.58
C GLU A 372 -5.91 -12.48 13.05
N TRP A 373 -6.87 -11.72 12.53
CA TRP A 373 -6.85 -11.30 11.12
C TRP A 373 -5.63 -10.42 10.82
N ASP A 374 -5.48 -9.34 11.58
CA ASP A 374 -4.31 -8.45 11.58
C ASP A 374 -3.19 -9.03 12.46
N PHE A 375 -1.99 -8.44 12.40
CA PHE A 375 -0.93 -8.78 13.34
C PHE A 375 -1.34 -8.38 14.76
N SER A 376 -0.94 -9.18 15.74
CA SER A 376 -1.28 -8.96 17.15
C SER A 376 -0.05 -9.09 18.03
N ILE A 377 -0.13 -8.52 19.24
CA ILE A 377 0.96 -8.59 20.23
C ILE A 377 0.62 -9.69 21.23
N GLU A 378 1.54 -10.61 21.41
CA GLU A 378 1.45 -11.73 22.34
C GLU A 378 2.62 -11.67 23.33
N ASP A 379 2.29 -11.56 24.63
CA ASP A 379 3.30 -11.56 25.68
C ASP A 379 3.68 -12.99 26.08
N ILE A 380 4.95 -13.35 25.87
CA ILE A 380 5.53 -14.62 26.30
C ILE A 380 6.65 -14.29 27.30
N ASP A 381 6.59 -14.88 28.49
CA ASP A 381 7.54 -14.64 29.58
C ASP A 381 7.74 -13.15 29.94
N GLY A 382 6.66 -12.36 29.83
CA GLY A 382 6.68 -10.91 30.10
C GLY A 382 7.36 -10.06 29.03
N LYS A 383 7.70 -10.64 27.86
CA LYS A 383 8.24 -9.93 26.70
C LYS A 383 7.22 -9.89 25.57
N PRO A 384 7.08 -8.73 24.88
CA PRO A 384 6.20 -8.63 23.74
C PRO A 384 6.77 -9.38 22.53
N ASN A 385 5.94 -10.22 21.92
CA ASN A 385 6.21 -10.85 20.63
C ASN A 385 5.09 -10.44 19.67
N ILE A 386 5.38 -10.47 18.37
CA ILE A 386 4.39 -10.18 17.35
C ILE A 386 3.90 -11.49 16.76
N ARG A 387 2.60 -11.76 16.85
CA ARG A 387 1.97 -12.92 16.23
C ARG A 387 1.55 -12.57 14.80
N PHE A 388 1.93 -13.43 13.86
CA PHE A 388 1.61 -13.24 12.44
C PHE A 388 0.08 -13.24 12.21
N GLY A 389 -0.42 -12.22 11.51
CA GLY A 389 -1.84 -12.10 11.15
C GLY A 389 -2.20 -13.02 9.99
N MET A 390 -3.36 -13.69 10.07
CA MET A 390 -3.81 -14.60 9.01
C MET A 390 -4.12 -13.87 7.70
N GLY A 391 -4.45 -12.58 7.75
CA GLY A 391 -4.72 -11.74 6.57
C GLY A 391 -3.49 -11.40 5.74
N ALA A 392 -2.28 -11.60 6.27
CA ALA A 392 -1.04 -11.44 5.51
C ALA A 392 -0.62 -12.69 4.73
N ILE A 393 -1.37 -13.80 4.84
CA ILE A 393 -1.10 -15.05 4.12
C ILE A 393 -1.72 -14.98 2.72
N LYS A 394 -0.91 -15.20 1.68
CA LYS A 394 -1.36 -15.18 0.30
C LYS A 394 -2.45 -16.25 0.06
N ASN A 395 -3.51 -15.85 -0.64
CA ASN A 395 -4.70 -16.67 -0.93
C ASN A 395 -5.61 -16.97 0.28
N VAL A 396 -5.42 -16.30 1.42
CA VAL A 396 -6.32 -16.37 2.57
C VAL A 396 -7.13 -15.06 2.63
N GLY A 397 -8.46 -15.17 2.50
CA GLY A 397 -9.37 -14.03 2.53
C GLY A 397 -10.02 -13.82 3.90
N GLN A 398 -10.47 -12.60 4.20
CA GLN A 398 -11.09 -12.26 5.49
C GLN A 398 -12.34 -13.09 5.77
N GLN A 399 -13.16 -13.32 4.74
CA GLN A 399 -14.36 -14.15 4.84
C GLN A 399 -14.05 -15.60 5.24
N ALA A 400 -12.85 -16.11 4.91
CA ALA A 400 -12.44 -17.46 5.28
C ALA A 400 -11.94 -17.55 6.73
N VAL A 401 -11.35 -16.47 7.24
CA VAL A 401 -10.71 -16.44 8.56
C VAL A 401 -11.67 -16.00 9.67
N GLN A 402 -12.59 -15.08 9.38
CA GLN A 402 -13.50 -14.53 10.38
C GLN A 402 -14.31 -15.61 11.13
N PRO A 403 -14.90 -16.64 10.47
CA PRO A 403 -15.64 -17.69 11.17
C PRO A 403 -14.76 -18.49 12.15
N ILE A 404 -13.46 -18.65 11.84
CA ILE A 404 -12.51 -19.36 12.70
C ILE A 404 -12.25 -18.55 13.98
N ILE A 405 -12.03 -17.24 13.83
CA ILE A 405 -11.77 -16.33 14.95
C ILE A 405 -13.01 -16.21 15.83
N ASP A 406 -14.19 -15.98 15.24
CA ASP A 406 -15.44 -15.83 15.98
C ASP A 406 -15.77 -17.08 16.79
N GLU A 407 -15.61 -18.26 16.18
CA GLU A 407 -15.82 -19.54 16.86
C GLU A 407 -14.82 -19.78 18.00
N ARG A 408 -13.56 -19.36 17.81
CA ARG A 408 -12.53 -19.42 18.87
C ARG A 408 -12.85 -18.48 20.02
N ILE A 409 -13.33 -17.26 19.75
CA ILE A 409 -13.69 -16.28 20.78
C ILE A 409 -14.88 -16.79 21.60
N ASN A 410 -15.88 -17.37 20.95
CA ASN A 410 -17.10 -17.83 21.62
C ASN A 410 -16.91 -19.14 22.41
N ASN A 411 -16.19 -20.11 21.84
CA ASN A 411 -16.11 -21.48 22.39
C ASN A 411 -14.70 -21.89 22.84
N GLY A 412 -13.72 -20.99 22.80
CA GLY A 412 -12.35 -21.21 23.25
C GLY A 412 -11.42 -21.84 22.20
N LYS A 413 -10.19 -22.19 22.60
CA LYS A 413 -9.17 -22.77 21.71
C LYS A 413 -9.61 -24.14 21.16
N PHE A 414 -9.14 -24.47 19.96
CA PHE A 414 -9.34 -25.77 19.32
C PHE A 414 -8.34 -26.78 19.90
N THR A 415 -8.84 -27.92 20.36
CA THR A 415 -8.00 -28.96 20.98
C THR A 415 -7.31 -29.86 19.97
N ASP A 416 -8.02 -30.22 18.90
CA ASP A 416 -7.53 -31.10 17.84
C ASP A 416 -8.24 -30.82 16.50
N LEU A 417 -7.80 -31.52 15.45
CA LEU A 417 -8.35 -31.37 14.10
C LEU A 417 -9.84 -31.75 13.98
N ASN A 418 -10.30 -32.70 14.80
CA ASN A 418 -11.71 -33.12 14.82
C ASN A 418 -12.57 -32.05 15.49
N ASP A 419 -12.09 -31.45 16.57
CA ASP A 419 -12.75 -30.32 17.23
C ASP A 419 -12.88 -29.14 16.25
N PHE A 420 -11.78 -28.78 15.58
CA PHE A 420 -11.78 -27.74 14.55
C PHE A 420 -12.80 -28.01 13.43
N ALA A 421 -12.80 -29.23 12.87
CA ALA A 421 -13.70 -29.59 11.76
C ALA A 421 -15.19 -29.65 12.15
N ARG A 422 -15.50 -29.90 13.43
CA ARG A 422 -16.89 -29.92 13.95
C ARG A 422 -17.41 -28.52 14.28
N ARG A 423 -16.52 -27.63 14.72
CA ARG A 423 -16.85 -26.28 15.19
C ARG A 423 -16.86 -25.24 14.09
N VAL A 424 -16.02 -25.40 13.07
CA VAL A 424 -15.93 -24.47 11.93
C VAL A 424 -16.41 -25.14 10.65
N ASP A 425 -17.33 -24.48 9.94
CA ASP A 425 -17.79 -24.94 8.63
C ASP A 425 -16.71 -24.72 7.57
N LEU A 426 -15.95 -25.77 7.26
CA LEU A 426 -14.83 -25.68 6.33
C LEU A 426 -15.25 -25.39 4.87
N ARG A 427 -16.55 -25.45 4.55
CA ARG A 427 -17.08 -25.03 3.24
C ARG A 427 -16.93 -23.53 3.03
N THR A 428 -17.11 -22.73 4.09
CA THR A 428 -17.02 -21.26 4.02
C THR A 428 -15.57 -20.79 4.01
N VAL A 429 -14.68 -21.52 4.69
CA VAL A 429 -13.24 -21.28 4.68
C VAL A 429 -12.63 -21.57 3.30
N GLY A 430 -13.05 -22.66 2.66
CA GLY A 430 -12.61 -23.06 1.33
C GLY A 430 -11.26 -23.79 1.31
N LYS A 431 -11.13 -24.73 0.36
CA LYS A 431 -9.97 -25.65 0.27
C LYS A 431 -8.63 -24.92 0.09
N ARG A 432 -8.60 -23.88 -0.76
CA ARG A 432 -7.38 -23.11 -1.06
C ARG A 432 -6.84 -22.39 0.19
N ALA A 433 -7.72 -21.79 0.99
CA ALA A 433 -7.30 -21.10 2.21
C ALA A 433 -6.75 -22.09 3.24
N LEU A 434 -7.43 -23.23 3.45
CA LEU A 434 -6.95 -24.30 4.33
C LEU A 434 -5.60 -24.88 3.90
N GLU A 435 -5.41 -25.12 2.60
CA GLU A 435 -4.13 -25.57 2.05
C GLU A 435 -3.00 -24.58 2.39
N CYS A 436 -3.27 -23.28 2.24
CA CYS A 436 -2.29 -22.24 2.56
C CYS A 436 -2.01 -22.17 4.06
N LEU A 437 -3.05 -22.22 4.92
CA LEU A 437 -2.92 -22.23 6.38
C LEU A 437 -2.09 -23.43 6.88
N ILE A 438 -2.30 -24.62 6.31
CA ILE A 438 -1.50 -25.81 6.63
C ILE A 438 -0.05 -25.60 6.18
N LYS A 439 0.17 -25.17 4.93
CA LYS A 439 1.52 -25.01 4.36
C LYS A 439 2.40 -24.05 5.17
N VAL A 440 1.82 -22.99 5.70
CA VAL A 440 2.53 -21.98 6.50
C VAL A 440 2.64 -22.31 7.99
N GLY A 441 2.09 -23.44 8.43
CA GLY A 441 2.19 -23.90 9.81
C GLY A 441 1.16 -23.35 10.78
N ALA A 442 0.12 -22.68 10.29
CA ALA A 442 -0.96 -22.18 11.15
C ALA A 442 -1.72 -23.31 11.87
N MET A 443 -1.65 -24.54 11.35
CA MET A 443 -2.32 -25.72 11.89
C MET A 443 -1.34 -26.77 12.44
N ASP A 444 -0.07 -26.42 12.66
CA ASP A 444 0.96 -27.36 13.15
C ASP A 444 0.61 -27.98 14.51
N SER A 445 -0.22 -27.30 15.31
CA SER A 445 -0.75 -27.82 16.59
C SER A 445 -1.62 -29.07 16.43
N PHE A 446 -2.16 -29.33 15.24
CA PHE A 446 -3.03 -30.47 14.96
C PHE A 446 -2.31 -31.69 14.38
N GLY A 447 -1.06 -31.56 13.94
CA GLY A 447 -0.27 -32.65 13.40
C GLY A 447 0.63 -32.25 12.24
N ASN A 448 1.18 -33.25 11.55
CA ASN A 448 2.09 -33.05 10.44
C ASN A 448 1.41 -32.41 9.20
N ARG A 449 2.04 -31.37 8.64
CA ARG A 449 1.58 -30.67 7.42
C ARG A 449 1.34 -31.64 6.26
N ALA A 450 2.23 -32.60 6.02
CA ALA A 450 2.12 -33.55 4.92
C ALA A 450 0.86 -34.43 5.03
N SER A 451 0.60 -34.97 6.22
CA SER A 451 -0.57 -35.78 6.52
C SER A 451 -1.88 -34.98 6.41
N MET A 452 -1.87 -33.71 6.87
CA MET A 452 -3.02 -32.81 6.75
C MET A 452 -3.33 -32.45 5.30
N LEU A 453 -2.30 -32.16 4.49
CA LEU A 453 -2.45 -31.88 3.06
C LEU A 453 -3.00 -33.10 2.29
N ALA A 454 -2.48 -34.30 2.57
CA ALA A 454 -2.97 -35.53 1.97
C ALA A 454 -4.43 -35.83 2.34
N SER A 455 -4.87 -35.39 3.54
CA SER A 455 -6.22 -35.62 4.05
C SER A 455 -7.18 -34.45 3.83
N LEU A 456 -6.75 -33.39 3.14
CA LEU A 456 -7.48 -32.13 3.05
C LEU A 456 -8.92 -32.31 2.53
N ASP A 457 -9.10 -33.10 1.47
CA ASP A 457 -10.42 -33.39 0.90
C ASP A 457 -11.31 -34.15 1.89
N ARG A 458 -10.73 -35.08 2.65
CA ARG A 458 -11.46 -35.84 3.66
C ARG A 458 -11.85 -34.97 4.85
N ILE A 459 -10.98 -34.08 5.30
CA ILE A 459 -11.22 -33.13 6.40
C ILE A 459 -12.43 -32.23 6.04
N VAL A 460 -12.42 -31.65 4.84
CA VAL A 460 -13.51 -30.79 4.36
C VAL A 460 -14.82 -31.59 4.19
N ALA A 461 -14.74 -32.82 3.69
CA ALA A 461 -15.91 -33.68 3.54
C ALA A 461 -16.58 -34.02 4.88
N ILE A 462 -15.79 -34.36 5.90
CA ILE A 462 -16.27 -34.70 7.25
C ILE A 462 -16.93 -33.47 7.91
N SER A 463 -16.29 -32.30 7.84
CA SER A 463 -16.87 -31.05 8.35
C SER A 463 -18.20 -30.73 7.64
N SER A 464 -18.21 -30.78 6.30
CA SER A 464 -19.42 -30.56 5.49
C SER A 464 -20.55 -31.52 5.85
N ALA A 465 -20.25 -32.80 6.07
CA ALA A 465 -21.25 -33.79 6.50
C ALA A 465 -21.81 -33.47 7.89
N HIS A 466 -20.96 -33.05 8.83
CA HIS A 466 -21.36 -32.65 10.18
C HIS A 466 -22.33 -31.46 10.16
N PHE A 467 -21.98 -30.38 9.45
CA PHE A 467 -22.84 -29.19 9.36
C PHE A 467 -24.15 -29.46 8.60
N ARG A 468 -24.12 -30.27 7.52
CA ARG A 468 -25.37 -30.69 6.84
C ARG A 468 -26.30 -31.50 7.75
N ALA A 469 -25.76 -32.36 8.61
CA ALA A 469 -26.57 -33.12 9.56
C ALA A 469 -27.20 -32.21 10.63
N ALA A 470 -26.44 -31.20 11.10
CA ALA A 470 -26.94 -30.19 12.01
C ALA A 470 -28.05 -29.32 11.37
N ASP A 471 -27.84 -28.83 10.15
CA ASP A 471 -28.80 -28.03 9.38
C ASP A 471 -30.10 -28.81 9.10
N ALA A 472 -29.99 -30.11 8.85
CA ALA A 472 -31.14 -30.99 8.62
C ALA A 472 -31.97 -31.27 9.88
N GLY A 473 -31.62 -30.70 11.03
CA GLY A 473 -32.31 -30.93 12.30
C GLY A 473 -32.17 -32.36 12.82
N GLN A 474 -31.23 -33.15 12.28
CA GLN A 474 -30.85 -34.44 12.84
C GLN A 474 -29.98 -34.22 14.08
N MET A 475 -30.60 -33.68 15.14
CA MET A 475 -30.08 -33.89 16.47
C MET A 475 -30.14 -35.39 16.73
N SER A 476 -29.00 -36.00 17.11
CA SER A 476 -28.94 -37.39 17.53
C SER A 476 -29.88 -37.60 18.72
N MET A 477 -31.13 -37.98 18.43
CA MET A 477 -32.21 -38.17 19.42
C MET A 477 -31.94 -39.35 20.38
N PHE A 478 -30.86 -40.10 20.10
CA PHE A 478 -30.24 -41.05 21.00
C PHE A 478 -28.87 -40.50 21.39
N GLY A 479 -28.76 -40.04 22.63
CA GLY A 479 -27.47 -39.71 23.23
C GLY A 479 -26.57 -40.95 23.16
N SER A 480 -25.45 -40.82 22.45
CA SER A 480 -24.44 -41.85 22.16
C SER A 480 -24.88 -43.01 21.24
N THR A 481 -24.10 -43.22 20.17
CA THR A 481 -23.96 -44.48 19.37
C THR A 481 -24.80 -44.78 18.11
N SER A 482 -25.31 -43.79 17.34
CA SER A 482 -25.81 -44.12 15.98
C SER A 482 -25.64 -43.08 14.86
N GLY A 483 -24.75 -42.10 15.01
CA GLY A 483 -24.11 -41.46 13.88
C GLY A 483 -22.67 -41.94 13.87
N VAL A 484 -22.17 -42.51 12.77
CA VAL A 484 -20.73 -42.73 12.63
C VAL A 484 -20.09 -41.34 12.73
N VAL A 485 -19.55 -40.99 13.90
CA VAL A 485 -18.70 -39.82 14.02
C VAL A 485 -17.45 -40.21 13.25
N GLU A 486 -17.43 -39.90 11.96
CA GLU A 486 -16.24 -40.08 11.15
C GLU A 486 -15.16 -39.18 11.74
N SER A 487 -14.33 -39.77 12.58
CA SER A 487 -13.15 -39.13 13.13
C SER A 487 -12.07 -39.09 12.05
N ILE A 488 -11.54 -37.89 11.84
CA ILE A 488 -10.39 -37.62 11.01
C ILE A 488 -9.19 -38.32 11.65
N HIS A 489 -8.67 -39.34 10.95
CA HIS A 489 -7.41 -39.98 11.26
C HIS A 489 -6.41 -39.57 10.18
N LEU A 490 -5.32 -38.92 10.60
CA LEU A 490 -4.25 -38.52 9.71
C LEU A 490 -3.43 -39.75 9.30
N PRO A 491 -3.18 -39.98 8.00
CA PRO A 491 -2.33 -41.05 7.54
C PRO A 491 -0.88 -40.78 7.93
N GLU A 492 -0.14 -41.84 8.25
CA GLU A 492 1.32 -41.74 8.31
C GLU A 492 1.87 -41.58 6.89
N VAL A 493 2.36 -40.38 6.61
CA VAL A 493 2.99 -40.02 5.33
C VAL A 493 4.42 -39.62 5.64
N LYS A 494 5.35 -39.88 4.71
CA LYS A 494 6.71 -39.38 4.82
C LYS A 494 6.67 -37.85 4.91
N ASP A 495 7.36 -37.30 5.90
CA ASP A 495 7.49 -35.86 6.06
C ASP A 495 8.04 -35.20 4.79
N VAL A 496 7.49 -34.03 4.50
CA VAL A 496 7.97 -33.16 3.43
C VAL A 496 9.38 -32.71 3.78
N ASP A 497 10.24 -32.58 2.77
CA ASP A 497 11.59 -32.07 2.99
C ASP A 497 11.53 -30.67 3.62
N LYS A 498 12.36 -30.41 4.63
CA LYS A 498 12.30 -29.15 5.39
C LYS A 498 12.49 -27.94 4.47
N ARG A 499 13.34 -28.09 3.44
CA ARG A 499 13.53 -27.08 2.41
C ARG A 499 12.26 -26.77 1.61
N GLU A 500 11.45 -27.79 1.32
CA GLU A 500 10.18 -27.61 0.62
C GLU A 500 9.15 -26.90 1.52
N MET A 501 9.09 -27.22 2.82
CA MET A 501 8.26 -26.49 3.78
C MET A 501 8.65 -25.00 3.87
N LEU A 502 9.95 -24.71 3.95
CA LEU A 502 10.46 -23.35 3.97
C LEU A 502 10.16 -22.60 2.66
N ASN A 503 10.22 -23.28 1.52
CA ASN A 503 9.83 -22.70 0.24
C ASN A 503 8.34 -22.32 0.20
N TRP A 504 7.45 -23.13 0.81
CA TRP A 504 6.04 -22.77 0.92
C TRP A 504 5.82 -21.53 1.79
N GLU A 505 6.54 -21.41 2.91
CA GLU A 505 6.49 -20.20 3.75
C GLU A 505 6.94 -18.97 2.96
N ARG A 506 8.04 -19.07 2.21
CA ARG A 506 8.50 -17.96 1.36
C ARG A 506 7.50 -17.63 0.25
N GLU A 507 6.86 -18.62 -0.36
CA GLU A 507 5.88 -18.38 -1.43
C GLU A 507 4.61 -17.69 -0.91
N LEU A 508 4.12 -18.10 0.27
CA LEU A 508 2.83 -17.68 0.81
C LEU A 508 2.91 -16.49 1.75
N ILE A 509 4.04 -16.32 2.45
CA ILE A 509 4.27 -15.26 3.45
C ILE A 509 5.44 -14.33 3.05
N GLY A 510 6.28 -14.74 2.10
CA GLY A 510 7.40 -13.92 1.60
C GLY A 510 8.69 -14.01 2.40
N LEU A 511 8.67 -14.66 3.56
CA LEU A 511 9.84 -14.86 4.40
C LEU A 511 9.85 -16.26 5.02
N TYR A 512 11.01 -16.69 5.52
CA TYR A 512 11.15 -17.90 6.31
C TYR A 512 10.85 -17.58 7.77
N ILE A 513 9.72 -18.08 8.31
CA ILE A 513 9.31 -17.76 9.68
C ILE A 513 9.76 -18.85 10.64
N SER A 514 9.53 -20.12 10.31
CA SER A 514 9.75 -21.24 11.21
C SER A 514 11.24 -21.52 11.45
N ASP A 515 12.06 -21.42 10.39
CA ASP A 515 13.49 -21.67 10.46
C ASP A 515 14.23 -21.00 9.29
N HIS A 516 15.53 -20.76 9.38
CA HIS A 516 16.32 -20.26 8.24
C HIS A 516 16.94 -21.44 7.47
N PRO A 517 16.92 -21.48 6.12
CA PRO A 517 17.54 -22.56 5.34
C PRO A 517 19.03 -22.79 5.62
N LEU A 518 19.72 -21.81 6.21
CA LEU A 518 21.13 -21.92 6.60
C LEU A 518 21.36 -22.56 7.97
N ASN A 519 20.32 -22.73 8.79
CA ASN A 519 20.49 -23.28 10.14
C ASN A 519 20.98 -24.74 10.09
N GLU A 520 20.56 -25.53 9.10
CA GLU A 520 21.11 -26.89 8.88
C GLU A 520 22.61 -26.89 8.60
N TYR A 521 23.11 -25.80 8.00
CA TYR A 521 24.52 -25.63 7.66
C TYR A 521 25.27 -24.82 8.70
N GLN A 522 24.64 -24.36 9.78
CA GLN A 522 25.23 -23.38 10.72
C GLN A 522 26.53 -23.88 11.34
N ALA A 523 26.61 -25.14 11.77
CA ALA A 523 27.82 -25.72 12.35
C ALA A 523 28.99 -25.73 11.35
N THR A 524 28.71 -26.06 10.09
CA THR A 524 29.69 -26.08 9.01
C THR A 524 30.07 -24.65 8.57
N LEU A 525 29.08 -23.76 8.49
CA LEU A 525 29.29 -22.36 8.13
C LEU A 525 30.08 -21.61 9.20
N ALA A 526 29.85 -21.88 10.50
CA ALA A 526 30.62 -21.27 11.59
C ALA A 526 32.13 -21.60 11.51
N GLN A 527 32.52 -22.72 10.91
CA GLN A 527 33.92 -23.09 10.71
C GLN A 527 34.52 -22.49 9.43
N ILE A 528 33.68 -22.08 8.48
CA ILE A 528 34.10 -21.63 7.14
C ILE A 528 34.03 -20.11 7.03
N VAL A 529 32.98 -19.50 7.55
CA VAL A 529 32.64 -18.08 7.46
C VAL A 529 33.49 -17.28 8.45
N SER A 530 34.08 -16.18 7.98
CA SER A 530 34.88 -15.29 8.84
C SER A 530 34.01 -14.23 9.52
N TYR A 531 32.91 -13.81 8.89
CA TYR A 531 32.00 -12.78 9.39
C TYR A 531 30.56 -13.12 9.01
N PHE A 532 29.63 -12.93 9.95
CA PHE A 532 28.19 -12.87 9.66
C PHE A 532 27.77 -11.43 9.33
N SER A 533 26.60 -11.25 8.74
CA SER A 533 26.08 -9.96 8.25
C SER A 533 26.07 -8.88 9.33
N GLY A 534 25.68 -9.24 10.55
CA GLY A 534 25.65 -8.34 11.71
C GLY A 534 27.03 -7.87 12.18
N GLN A 535 28.10 -8.57 11.79
CA GLN A 535 29.49 -8.26 12.16
C GLN A 535 30.25 -7.53 11.05
N LEU A 536 29.68 -7.42 9.85
CA LEU A 536 30.35 -6.78 8.72
C LEU A 536 30.67 -5.30 8.95
N SER A 537 29.88 -4.61 9.79
CA SER A 537 30.14 -3.22 10.16
C SER A 537 31.40 -3.03 11.04
N GLU A 538 31.85 -4.08 11.71
CA GLU A 538 33.04 -4.05 12.58
C GLU A 538 34.33 -4.36 11.80
N SER A 539 34.23 -4.86 10.57
CA SER A 539 35.38 -5.20 9.73
C SER A 539 36.08 -3.96 9.14
N SER A 540 37.36 -4.04 8.81
CA SER A 540 38.09 -2.90 8.21
C SER A 540 37.76 -2.74 6.72
N HIS A 541 37.87 -1.50 6.19
CA HIS A 541 37.73 -1.29 4.75
C HIS A 541 38.76 -2.09 3.95
N GLU A 542 38.32 -2.73 2.87
CA GLU A 542 39.07 -3.68 2.03
C GLU A 542 39.54 -4.97 2.74
N GLU A 543 39.06 -5.26 3.95
CA GLU A 543 39.35 -6.52 4.61
C GLU A 543 38.78 -7.69 3.81
N LYS A 544 39.57 -8.76 3.70
CA LYS A 544 39.14 -9.99 3.03
C LYS A 544 38.23 -10.77 3.95
N VAL A 545 37.00 -11.00 3.48
CA VAL A 545 35.98 -11.73 4.23
C VAL A 545 35.45 -12.89 3.40
N ARG A 546 35.08 -13.95 4.10
CA ARG A 546 34.30 -15.06 3.58
C ARG A 546 32.95 -15.06 4.30
N VAL A 547 31.89 -14.90 3.53
CA VAL A 547 30.50 -14.91 4.01
C VAL A 547 29.75 -16.05 3.35
N ALA A 548 28.68 -16.52 3.97
CA ALA A 548 27.79 -17.50 3.37
C ALA A 548 26.35 -17.08 3.57
N GLY A 549 25.54 -17.29 2.53
CA GLY A 549 24.16 -16.86 2.54
C GLY A 549 23.33 -17.52 1.46
N LEU A 550 22.02 -17.42 1.61
CA LEU A 550 21.06 -17.78 0.58
C LEU A 550 20.90 -16.60 -0.39
N ILE A 551 21.02 -16.84 -1.69
CA ILE A 551 20.77 -15.79 -2.69
C ILE A 551 19.27 -15.45 -2.70
N THR A 552 18.92 -14.20 -2.37
CA THR A 552 17.53 -13.73 -2.36
C THR A 552 17.17 -12.99 -3.64
N ASN A 553 18.09 -12.17 -4.16
CA ASN A 553 17.86 -11.34 -5.34
C ASN A 553 19.12 -11.22 -6.21
N ILE A 554 18.93 -11.17 -7.53
CA ILE A 554 19.98 -10.99 -8.53
C ILE A 554 19.55 -9.86 -9.46
N ARG A 555 20.31 -8.76 -9.46
CA ARG A 555 20.08 -7.59 -10.31
C ARG A 555 21.23 -7.42 -11.31
N PRO A 556 21.05 -7.83 -12.57
CA PRO A 556 21.99 -7.52 -13.65
C PRO A 556 22.05 -6.01 -13.88
N TYR A 557 23.24 -5.48 -14.15
CA TYR A 557 23.45 -4.06 -14.42
C TYR A 557 24.54 -3.87 -15.48
N THR A 558 24.34 -2.95 -16.42
CA THR A 558 25.35 -2.65 -17.45
C THR A 558 26.07 -1.35 -17.09
N THR A 559 27.39 -1.38 -17.02
CA THR A 559 28.19 -0.18 -16.71
C THR A 559 28.08 0.86 -17.83
N LYS A 560 28.43 2.13 -17.53
CA LYS A 560 28.57 3.19 -18.56
C LYS A 560 29.55 2.84 -19.69
N SER A 561 30.45 1.89 -19.45
CA SER A 561 31.41 1.35 -20.41
C SER A 561 30.90 0.12 -21.18
N GLY A 562 29.61 -0.22 -21.05
CA GLY A 562 28.95 -1.32 -21.77
C GLY A 562 29.27 -2.72 -21.26
N LYS A 563 29.91 -2.86 -20.09
CA LYS A 563 30.29 -4.17 -19.53
C LYS A 563 29.20 -4.65 -18.56
N PRO A 564 28.80 -5.93 -18.62
CA PRO A 564 27.81 -6.47 -17.69
C PRO A 564 28.43 -6.65 -16.30
N MET A 565 27.74 -6.19 -15.26
CA MET A 565 28.03 -6.43 -13.85
C MET A 565 26.73 -6.88 -13.16
N GLY A 566 26.78 -7.24 -11.88
CA GLY A 566 25.54 -7.49 -11.15
C GLY A 566 25.64 -7.29 -9.65
N PHE A 567 24.50 -6.95 -9.09
CA PHE A 567 24.30 -6.83 -7.65
C PHE A 567 23.54 -8.07 -7.20
N VAL A 568 24.15 -8.86 -6.33
CA VAL A 568 23.55 -10.08 -5.78
C VAL A 568 23.33 -9.87 -4.30
N THR A 569 22.10 -10.08 -3.85
CA THR A 569 21.73 -9.98 -2.44
C THR A 569 21.73 -11.39 -1.86
N ILE A 570 22.50 -11.59 -0.79
CA ILE A 570 22.46 -12.83 -0.02
C ILE A 570 21.90 -12.54 1.38
N GLU A 571 21.22 -13.52 1.96
CA GLU A 571 20.68 -13.46 3.31
C GLU A 571 21.37 -14.53 4.15
N ASP A 572 21.88 -14.13 5.31
CA ASP A 572 22.38 -15.04 6.34
C ASP A 572 21.45 -15.08 7.56
N ILE A 573 21.83 -15.82 8.60
CA ILE A 573 21.01 -15.98 9.82
C ILE A 573 20.83 -14.65 10.57
N GLN A 574 21.74 -13.70 10.39
CA GLN A 574 21.75 -12.41 11.08
C GLN A 574 21.16 -11.26 10.24
N GLY A 575 20.97 -11.43 8.93
CA GLY A 575 20.48 -10.38 8.06
C GLY A 575 20.95 -10.47 6.62
N VAL A 576 20.79 -9.36 5.90
CA VAL A 576 21.01 -9.28 4.45
C VAL A 576 22.37 -8.66 4.14
N ILE A 577 23.08 -9.21 3.16
CA ILE A 577 24.37 -8.74 2.67
C ILE A 577 24.25 -8.43 1.18
N GLU A 578 24.52 -7.18 0.80
CA GLU A 578 24.66 -6.81 -0.61
C GLU A 578 26.05 -7.13 -1.13
N THR A 579 26.09 -7.82 -2.28
CA THR A 579 27.35 -8.22 -2.92
C THR A 579 27.42 -7.66 -4.34
N VAL A 580 28.61 -7.25 -4.76
CA VAL A 580 28.87 -6.63 -6.06
C VAL A 580 29.80 -7.54 -6.87
N LEU A 581 29.30 -8.02 -8.00
CA LEU A 581 30.07 -8.81 -8.96
C LEU A 581 30.48 -7.89 -10.11
N PHE A 582 31.76 -7.51 -10.13
CA PHE A 582 32.34 -6.77 -11.25
C PHE A 582 32.36 -7.59 -12.54
N PRO A 583 32.53 -6.97 -13.72
CA PRO A 583 32.30 -7.67 -14.99
C PRO A 583 33.05 -8.97 -15.24
N LYS A 584 34.28 -9.09 -14.73
CA LYS A 584 35.06 -10.33 -14.80
C LYS A 584 34.38 -11.44 -13.98
N THR A 585 34.08 -11.15 -12.73
CA THR A 585 33.40 -12.06 -11.79
C THR A 585 31.98 -12.41 -12.27
N TRP A 586 31.22 -11.42 -12.76
CA TRP A 586 29.87 -11.61 -13.27
C TRP A 586 29.84 -12.59 -14.44
N THR A 587 30.70 -12.40 -15.44
CA THR A 587 30.77 -13.30 -16.61
C THR A 587 31.10 -14.74 -16.22
N GLN A 588 31.93 -14.92 -15.18
CA GLN A 588 32.36 -16.23 -14.70
C GLN A 588 31.26 -16.97 -13.91
N TYR A 589 30.52 -16.26 -13.04
CA TYR A 589 29.60 -16.89 -12.08
C TYR A 589 28.11 -16.72 -12.38
N GLN A 590 27.71 -15.88 -13.35
CA GLN A 590 26.30 -15.62 -13.67
C GLN A 590 25.46 -16.89 -13.92
N ASN A 591 26.05 -17.93 -14.51
CA ASN A 591 25.35 -19.19 -14.80
C ASN A 591 25.30 -20.16 -13.59
N GLN A 592 26.03 -19.86 -12.51
CA GLN A 592 26.14 -20.71 -11.31
C GLN A 592 25.32 -20.17 -10.14
N ILE A 593 24.78 -18.96 -10.27
CA ILE A 593 23.98 -18.28 -9.25
C ILE A 593 22.50 -18.33 -9.64
N SER A 594 21.65 -18.72 -8.70
CA SER A 594 20.20 -18.70 -8.85
C SER A 594 19.54 -18.29 -7.54
N ASN A 595 18.36 -17.66 -7.61
CA ASN A 595 17.61 -17.30 -6.40
C ASN A 595 17.23 -18.57 -5.63
N GLY A 596 17.42 -18.56 -4.31
CA GLY A 596 17.18 -19.71 -3.42
C GLY A 596 18.36 -20.70 -3.34
N GLN A 597 19.52 -20.34 -3.86
CA GLN A 597 20.74 -21.15 -3.77
C GLN A 597 21.65 -20.68 -2.63
N ILE A 598 22.17 -21.61 -1.84
CA ILE A 598 23.14 -21.32 -0.79
C ILE A 598 24.52 -21.19 -1.44
N VAL A 599 25.23 -20.12 -1.11
CA VAL A 599 26.56 -19.84 -1.64
C VAL A 599 27.52 -19.38 -0.56
N ILE A 600 28.79 -19.71 -0.72
CA ILE A 600 29.90 -19.14 0.03
C ILE A 600 30.60 -18.13 -0.88
N ILE A 601 30.72 -16.91 -0.42
CA ILE A 601 31.30 -15.78 -1.15
C ILE A 601 32.58 -15.35 -0.44
N GLU A 602 33.68 -15.29 -1.20
CA GLU A 602 34.93 -14.67 -0.76
C GLU A 602 35.09 -13.33 -1.47
N GLY A 603 35.40 -12.29 -0.72
CA GLY A 603 35.52 -10.94 -1.26
C GLY A 603 36.11 -9.94 -0.29
N LYS A 604 36.04 -8.67 -0.65
CA LYS A 604 36.52 -7.55 0.17
C LYS A 604 35.37 -6.68 0.66
N VAL A 605 35.44 -6.21 1.89
CA VAL A 605 34.41 -5.31 2.44
C VAL A 605 34.61 -3.88 1.94
N ASP A 606 33.55 -3.33 1.37
CA ASP A 606 33.42 -1.93 1.01
C ASP A 606 32.55 -1.20 2.04
N GLN A 607 33.20 -0.47 2.95
CA GLN A 607 32.58 0.36 3.97
C GLN A 607 32.07 1.71 3.42
N SER A 608 32.28 2.03 2.13
CA SER A 608 31.80 3.30 1.55
C SER A 608 30.27 3.41 1.46
N ASN A 609 29.58 2.29 1.68
CA ASN A 609 28.13 2.15 1.71
C ASN A 609 27.68 1.57 3.06
N THR A 610 26.48 1.96 3.51
CA THR A 610 25.85 1.43 4.72
C THR A 610 24.46 0.89 4.36
N PRO A 611 24.15 -0.40 4.58
CA PRO A 611 25.04 -1.44 5.12
C PRO A 611 26.27 -1.71 4.22
N PRO A 612 27.39 -2.20 4.78
CA PRO A 612 28.62 -2.48 4.05
C PRO A 612 28.39 -3.51 2.95
N LYS A 613 29.01 -3.31 1.78
CA LYS A 613 28.89 -4.22 0.63
C LYS A 613 30.11 -5.11 0.52
N ILE A 614 29.96 -6.27 -0.11
CA ILE A 614 31.09 -7.15 -0.40
C ILE A 614 31.39 -7.13 -1.89
N LEU A 615 32.62 -6.75 -2.24
CA LEU A 615 33.15 -6.86 -3.59
C LEU A 615 33.61 -8.29 -3.81
N VAL A 616 32.93 -9.02 -4.69
CA VAL A 616 33.09 -10.47 -4.83
C VAL A 616 34.31 -10.83 -5.67
N ASP A 617 35.20 -11.64 -5.10
CA ASP A 617 36.35 -12.24 -5.80
C ASP A 617 36.01 -13.66 -6.29
N SER A 618 35.36 -14.49 -5.46
CA SER A 618 34.97 -15.84 -5.84
C SER A 618 33.68 -16.33 -5.17
N ILE A 619 32.96 -17.22 -5.84
CA ILE A 619 31.73 -17.86 -5.35
C ILE A 619 31.92 -19.38 -5.38
N LYS A 620 31.52 -20.06 -4.30
CA LYS A 620 31.47 -21.52 -4.19
C LYS A 620 30.05 -21.98 -3.86
N THR A 621 29.58 -23.00 -4.57
CA THR A 621 28.22 -23.55 -4.46
C THR A 621 28.19 -24.92 -3.78
N GLU A 622 29.33 -25.62 -3.70
CA GLU A 622 29.45 -26.92 -3.01
C GLU A 622 29.87 -26.74 -1.55
N ILE A 623 28.99 -27.08 -0.62
CA ILE A 623 29.31 -27.23 0.80
C ILE A 623 29.60 -28.71 1.06
N LYS A 624 30.88 -29.11 1.11
CA LYS A 624 31.25 -30.48 1.49
C LYS A 624 31.24 -30.60 3.02
N ILE A 625 30.33 -31.42 3.53
CA ILE A 625 30.29 -31.82 4.94
C ILE A 625 31.49 -32.75 5.18
N LEU A 626 32.46 -32.31 5.97
CA LEU A 626 33.49 -33.19 6.52
C LEU A 626 32.98 -33.66 7.87
N GLU A 627 32.44 -34.88 7.92
CA GLU A 627 32.23 -35.55 9.21
C GLU A 627 33.60 -35.82 9.84
N SER A 628 33.79 -35.37 11.08
CA SER A 628 34.98 -35.70 11.86
C SER A 628 35.01 -37.20 12.13
N ALA A 629 36.15 -37.85 11.87
CA ALA A 629 36.32 -39.29 12.08
C ALA A 629 36.28 -39.72 13.56
N ASP A 630 36.23 -38.76 14.50
CA ASP A 630 36.38 -39.01 15.92
C ASP A 630 35.07 -39.39 16.67
N ASP A 631 33.89 -39.27 16.04
CA ASP A 631 32.61 -39.65 16.67
C ASP A 631 32.16 -41.10 16.41
N SER A 632 33.07 -41.94 15.90
CA SER A 632 32.82 -43.37 15.69
C SER A 632 33.21 -44.25 16.87
N THR A 633 32.96 -43.83 18.12
CA THR A 633 33.13 -44.70 19.29
C THR A 633 31.98 -44.60 20.28
N HIS A 634 30.82 -45.17 19.94
CA HIS A 634 29.99 -45.91 20.88
C HIS A 634 28.86 -46.66 20.13
N LYS A 635 29.13 -47.90 19.74
CA LYS A 635 28.08 -48.92 19.60
C LYS A 635 28.39 -50.06 20.57
N PRO A 636 27.44 -50.46 21.44
CA PRO A 636 27.63 -51.62 22.29
C PRO A 636 27.59 -52.90 21.44
N VAL A 637 28.51 -53.80 21.78
CA VAL A 637 28.70 -55.12 21.19
C VAL A 637 27.45 -55.98 21.40
N SER A 638 26.88 -56.50 20.30
CA SER A 638 26.01 -57.68 20.33
C SER A 638 26.72 -58.83 19.63
N ALA A 639 26.63 -59.98 20.26
CA ALA A 639 27.42 -61.19 20.04
C ALA A 639 27.18 -61.90 18.69
N GLN A 640 28.16 -62.74 18.37
CA GLN A 640 28.46 -63.44 17.12
C GLN A 640 27.40 -64.46 16.66
N THR A 641 27.39 -64.75 15.35
CA THR A 641 27.63 -66.13 14.86
C THR A 641 28.14 -66.12 13.40
N PRO A 642 29.06 -67.02 13.00
CA PRO A 642 29.85 -66.89 11.76
C PRO A 642 29.50 -67.95 10.68
N ASN A 643 29.83 -67.65 9.41
CA ASN A 643 30.34 -68.60 8.38
C ASN A 643 30.75 -67.81 7.12
N ALA A 644 32.05 -67.74 6.79
CA ALA A 644 32.76 -68.52 5.74
C ALA A 644 32.28 -68.16 4.30
N SER A 645 33.09 -67.77 3.31
CA SER A 645 34.48 -68.09 2.97
C SER A 645 35.06 -67.12 1.90
N THR A 646 36.38 -67.19 1.75
CA THR A 646 37.41 -66.36 1.07
C THR A 646 37.33 -66.21 -0.49
N PRO A 647 38.15 -65.29 -1.08
CA PRO A 647 38.04 -64.74 -2.43
C PRO A 647 39.04 -65.32 -3.45
N THR A 648 38.88 -65.00 -4.74
CA THR A 648 39.90 -65.24 -5.79
C THR A 648 39.98 -64.11 -6.82
N VAL A 649 41.19 -63.99 -7.38
CA VAL A 649 41.85 -62.87 -8.07
C VAL A 649 41.82 -63.04 -9.60
N LYS A 650 41.65 -61.92 -10.35
CA LYS A 650 42.16 -61.43 -11.70
C LYS A 650 42.58 -62.44 -12.82
N PRO A 651 42.82 -62.12 -14.12
CA PRO A 651 43.15 -60.82 -14.76
C PRO A 651 42.69 -60.56 -16.24
N ASP A 652 42.99 -59.34 -16.72
CA ASP A 652 43.38 -58.85 -18.06
C ASP A 652 42.96 -59.54 -19.38
N SER A 653 42.41 -58.74 -20.31
CA SER A 653 43.08 -58.30 -21.57
C SER A 653 42.08 -57.85 -22.67
N ALA A 654 42.36 -56.70 -23.28
CA ALA A 654 41.81 -56.23 -24.57
C ALA A 654 42.71 -56.73 -25.74
N PRO A 655 42.51 -56.42 -27.05
CA PRO A 655 41.45 -55.66 -27.76
C PRO A 655 40.98 -56.30 -29.12
N LYS A 656 39.89 -55.78 -29.74
CA LYS A 656 39.78 -55.49 -31.21
C LYS A 656 38.44 -54.88 -31.67
N GLN A 657 38.55 -53.66 -32.22
CA GLN A 657 37.88 -52.96 -33.33
C GLN A 657 36.42 -53.19 -33.79
N ASN A 658 35.72 -52.04 -33.85
CA ASN A 658 34.79 -51.49 -34.88
C ASN A 658 33.61 -52.31 -35.40
N GLN A 659 32.38 -51.83 -35.11
CA GLN A 659 31.41 -51.37 -36.13
C GLN A 659 30.24 -50.60 -35.48
N THR A 660 29.88 -49.47 -36.08
CA THR A 660 28.74 -48.60 -35.75
C THR A 660 27.43 -49.16 -36.31
N PRO A 661 26.29 -48.97 -35.61
CA PRO A 661 24.97 -48.95 -36.25
C PRO A 661 24.31 -47.56 -36.24
N LYS A 662 23.58 -47.30 -37.32
CA LYS A 662 22.88 -46.06 -37.70
C LYS A 662 21.62 -45.76 -36.86
N PRO A 663 21.20 -44.49 -36.77
CA PRO A 663 19.97 -44.06 -36.11
C PRO A 663 18.73 -44.19 -37.01
N VAL A 664 17.60 -44.57 -36.41
CA VAL A 664 16.27 -44.64 -37.05
C VAL A 664 15.55 -43.31 -36.87
N ILE A 665 15.07 -42.76 -37.98
CA ILE A 665 14.29 -41.52 -38.10
C ILE A 665 12.81 -41.91 -38.23
N GLN A 666 11.92 -41.33 -37.41
CA GLN A 666 10.47 -41.32 -37.66
C GLN A 666 10.04 -39.96 -38.21
N LYS A 667 9.17 -40.01 -39.23
CA LYS A 667 8.75 -38.90 -40.10
C LYS A 667 7.68 -38.00 -39.44
N PRO A 668 7.67 -36.68 -39.70
CA PRO A 668 6.54 -35.80 -39.40
C PRO A 668 5.44 -35.93 -40.47
N GLN A 669 4.18 -36.01 -40.04
CA GLN A 669 3.00 -35.96 -40.92
C GLN A 669 2.72 -34.52 -41.37
N MET A 670 2.66 -34.32 -42.69
CA MET A 670 2.07 -33.14 -43.34
C MET A 670 0.54 -33.31 -43.36
N GLN A 671 -0.19 -32.29 -42.90
CA GLN A 671 -1.62 -32.14 -43.23
C GLN A 671 -1.77 -31.21 -44.43
N VAL A 672 -2.61 -31.65 -45.36
CA VAL A 672 -2.90 -31.05 -46.66
C VAL A 672 -4.02 -30.01 -46.49
N ALA A 673 -3.89 -28.88 -47.18
CA ALA A 673 -4.89 -27.81 -47.23
C ALA A 673 -6.12 -28.21 -48.05
N GLU A 674 -7.31 -27.84 -47.57
CA GLU A 674 -8.57 -27.84 -48.34
C GLU A 674 -8.86 -26.43 -48.91
N PRO A 675 -9.54 -26.32 -50.07
CA PRO A 675 -9.82 -25.05 -50.73
C PRO A 675 -11.06 -24.35 -50.15
N PRO A 676 -11.24 -23.04 -50.36
CA PRO A 676 -12.32 -22.27 -49.75
C PRO A 676 -13.61 -22.34 -50.61
N VAL A 677 -14.77 -22.44 -49.95
CA VAL A 677 -16.05 -22.05 -50.56
C VAL A 677 -16.93 -21.29 -49.56
N ASP A 678 -17.23 -20.08 -50.01
CA ASP A 678 -18.24 -19.07 -49.70
C ASP A 678 -19.61 -19.57 -49.21
N TYR A 679 -20.22 -18.89 -48.22
CA TYR A 679 -21.68 -18.66 -48.11
C TYR A 679 -22.04 -17.51 -47.15
N SER A 680 -22.65 -16.48 -47.74
CA SER A 680 -23.83 -15.70 -47.31
C SER A 680 -23.86 -14.99 -45.95
N ILE A 681 -24.09 -13.67 -46.06
CA ILE A 681 -24.77 -12.82 -45.07
C ILE A 681 -26.11 -13.48 -44.75
N ASP A 682 -26.35 -13.84 -43.48
CA ASP A 682 -27.69 -13.89 -42.93
C ASP A 682 -27.71 -13.53 -41.44
N GLU A 683 -28.82 -12.89 -41.12
CA GLU A 683 -29.34 -12.30 -39.90
C GLU A 683 -29.16 -13.15 -38.62
N ASP A 684 -28.47 -12.60 -37.61
CA ASP A 684 -28.78 -12.91 -36.21
C ASP A 684 -28.17 -11.83 -35.29
N MET A 685 -28.77 -10.64 -35.32
CA MET A 685 -28.59 -9.64 -34.27
C MET A 685 -29.78 -9.76 -33.31
N PRO A 686 -29.59 -9.91 -31.99
CA PRO A 686 -30.72 -9.90 -31.06
C PRO A 686 -31.45 -8.55 -31.15
N PRO A 687 -32.80 -8.52 -31.11
CA PRO A 687 -33.52 -7.27 -31.21
C PRO A 687 -33.17 -6.35 -30.03
N PRO A 688 -33.06 -5.02 -30.27
CA PRO A 688 -32.85 -4.06 -29.20
C PRO A 688 -34.05 -4.04 -28.24
N PRO A 689 -33.85 -3.76 -26.95
CA PRO A 689 -34.94 -3.70 -25.97
C PRO A 689 -35.97 -2.61 -26.31
N ASP A 690 -37.25 -2.92 -26.07
CA ASP A 690 -38.52 -2.26 -26.50
C ASP A 690 -38.73 -0.75 -26.16
N ASN A 691 -37.68 0.07 -26.02
CA ASN A 691 -37.82 1.43 -25.49
C ASN A 691 -37.16 2.54 -26.34
N PHE A 692 -37.01 2.35 -27.64
CA PHE A 692 -36.60 3.41 -28.57
C PHE A 692 -37.75 3.84 -29.51
N PRO A 693 -37.92 5.14 -29.81
CA PRO A 693 -38.93 5.62 -30.76
C PRO A 693 -38.64 5.19 -32.20
N ASP A 694 -39.70 4.93 -32.98
CA ASP A 694 -39.69 4.33 -34.33
C ASP A 694 -38.94 5.13 -35.43
N ASP A 695 -38.48 6.35 -35.15
CA ASP A 695 -37.85 7.25 -36.14
C ASP A 695 -36.33 7.49 -35.94
N TRP A 696 -35.68 6.71 -35.06
CA TRP A 696 -34.26 6.90 -34.70
C TRP A 696 -33.27 6.76 -35.87
N GLU A 697 -33.57 5.92 -36.88
CA GLU A 697 -32.64 5.66 -37.98
C GLU A 697 -32.46 6.83 -38.97
N ASN A 698 -33.33 7.84 -38.94
CA ASN A 698 -33.36 8.90 -39.95
C ASN A 698 -33.01 10.32 -39.46
N GLN A 699 -32.45 10.47 -38.25
CA GLN A 699 -32.01 11.78 -37.76
C GLN A 699 -30.51 11.79 -37.42
N TRP A 700 -29.73 12.24 -38.42
CA TRP A 700 -28.38 12.80 -38.33
C TRP A 700 -27.27 11.94 -37.68
N GLN A 701 -26.49 11.26 -38.52
CA GLN A 701 -25.15 10.77 -38.15
C GLN A 701 -24.09 11.70 -38.78
N PRO A 702 -23.17 12.30 -37.99
CA PRO A 702 -22.04 13.02 -38.57
C PRO A 702 -21.08 12.00 -39.23
N THR A 703 -20.75 12.22 -40.50
CA THR A 703 -19.73 11.46 -41.21
C THR A 703 -18.33 11.84 -40.71
N PHE A 704 -17.37 10.91 -40.84
CA PHE A 704 -15.98 11.03 -40.37
C PHE A 704 -15.15 12.20 -40.97
N ASP A 705 -15.75 13.08 -41.80
CA ASP A 705 -15.08 14.25 -42.38
C ASP A 705 -15.25 15.55 -41.58
N ASP A 706 -16.05 15.57 -40.51
CA ASP A 706 -16.23 16.77 -39.66
C ASP A 706 -15.25 16.87 -38.47
N ALA A 707 -14.27 15.96 -38.36
CA ALA A 707 -13.22 16.01 -37.33
C ALA A 707 -12.23 17.20 -37.50
N LYS A 708 -12.35 18.01 -38.55
CA LYS A 708 -11.54 19.22 -38.73
C LYS A 708 -12.02 20.43 -37.93
N VAL A 709 -13.22 20.40 -37.35
CA VAL A 709 -13.72 21.53 -36.53
C VAL A 709 -13.20 21.47 -35.09
N ALA A 710 -12.80 20.30 -34.58
CA ALA A 710 -12.25 20.11 -33.23
C ALA A 710 -10.75 20.46 -33.10
N SER A 711 -10.08 20.90 -34.19
CA SER A 711 -8.64 21.20 -34.21
C SER A 711 -8.31 22.68 -34.46
N GLN A 712 -9.30 23.58 -34.38
CA GLN A 712 -9.00 25.01 -34.44
C GLN A 712 -8.41 25.51 -33.12
N LYS A 713 -7.29 26.25 -33.21
CA LYS A 713 -6.71 26.99 -32.09
C LYS A 713 -7.74 27.96 -31.51
N GLU A 714 -7.78 28.05 -30.17
CA GLU A 714 -8.60 29.03 -29.44
C GLU A 714 -8.55 30.42 -30.09
N PRO A 715 -9.69 31.12 -30.24
CA PRO A 715 -9.67 32.48 -30.75
C PRO A 715 -8.90 33.36 -29.78
N LYS A 716 -7.83 34.01 -30.27
CA LYS A 716 -7.15 35.08 -29.55
C LYS A 716 -8.10 36.27 -29.45
N PHE A 717 -8.61 36.52 -28.25
CA PHE A 717 -9.33 37.76 -27.95
C PHE A 717 -8.41 38.96 -28.18
N LYS A 718 -8.90 39.94 -28.95
CA LYS A 718 -8.25 41.25 -29.06
C LYS A 718 -8.39 41.97 -27.72
N LYS A 719 -7.31 42.61 -27.30
CA LYS A 719 -7.10 43.18 -25.97
C LYS A 719 -7.79 44.54 -25.73
N ASP A 720 -8.74 44.91 -26.57
CA ASP A 720 -9.37 46.24 -26.57
C ASP A 720 -10.89 46.10 -26.59
N GLU A 721 -11.47 45.65 -25.48
CA GLU A 721 -12.87 45.90 -25.12
C GLU A 721 -12.97 45.88 -23.59
N GLU A 722 -13.06 47.08 -22.99
CA GLU A 722 -13.34 47.25 -21.56
C GLU A 722 -14.76 46.78 -21.25
N VAL A 723 -14.90 45.54 -20.80
CA VAL A 723 -16.12 45.07 -20.16
C VAL A 723 -16.02 45.46 -18.68
N THR A 724 -16.67 46.56 -18.33
CA THR A 724 -16.86 46.98 -16.94
C THR A 724 -17.85 46.03 -16.25
N PRO A 725 -17.49 45.35 -15.15
CA PRO A 725 -18.46 44.63 -14.35
C PRO A 725 -19.42 45.62 -13.66
N PRO A 726 -20.69 45.26 -13.42
CA PRO A 726 -21.62 46.15 -12.74
C PRO A 726 -21.09 46.47 -11.34
N VAL A 727 -20.91 47.75 -11.08
CA VAL A 727 -20.56 48.32 -9.78
C VAL A 727 -21.69 48.00 -8.80
N VAL A 728 -21.46 47.08 -7.87
CA VAL A 728 -22.31 46.96 -6.69
C VAL A 728 -21.91 48.05 -5.72
N THR A 729 -22.74 49.08 -5.65
CA THR A 729 -22.62 50.22 -4.75
C THR A 729 -22.73 49.74 -3.29
N ARG A 730 -21.65 49.98 -2.53
CA ARG A 730 -21.51 50.04 -1.06
C ARG A 730 -22.77 49.76 -0.21
N VAL A 731 -22.65 48.80 0.71
CA VAL A 731 -23.09 48.98 2.10
C VAL A 731 -21.82 49.22 2.93
N VAL A 732 -21.42 50.48 3.00
CA VAL A 732 -20.53 51.01 4.05
C VAL A 732 -21.47 51.63 5.07
N SER A 733 -21.93 50.83 6.04
CA SER A 733 -22.67 51.34 7.22
C SER A 733 -22.60 50.38 8.40
N ALA A 734 -21.40 49.89 8.74
CA ALA A 734 -21.18 49.11 9.96
C ALA A 734 -19.78 49.32 10.55
N LEU A 735 -19.21 50.52 10.39
CA LEU A 735 -17.94 50.91 11.05
C LEU A 735 -18.13 52.02 12.09
N GLU A 736 -19.36 52.23 12.55
CA GLU A 736 -19.66 53.03 13.74
C GLU A 736 -20.35 52.12 14.74
N ASN A 737 -19.55 51.53 15.65
CA ASN A 737 -19.89 51.09 17.01
C ASN A 737 -18.79 50.14 17.51
N VAL A 738 -17.61 50.69 17.76
CA VAL A 738 -16.48 49.96 18.38
C VAL A 738 -16.69 49.75 19.89
N GLU A 739 -17.68 50.41 20.50
CA GLU A 739 -17.96 50.28 21.95
C GLU A 739 -18.94 49.14 22.34
N VAL A 740 -19.48 48.38 21.37
CA VAL A 740 -20.39 47.24 21.68
C VAL A 740 -19.66 45.88 21.65
N LEU A 741 -18.44 45.82 21.13
CA LEU A 741 -17.68 44.57 21.01
C LEU A 741 -16.93 44.16 22.29
N GLU A 742 -16.56 45.11 23.16
CA GLU A 742 -15.86 44.80 24.43
C GLU A 742 -16.80 44.38 25.58
N GLN A 743 -18.12 44.44 25.42
CA GLN A 743 -19.09 43.99 26.44
C GLN A 743 -19.72 42.62 26.13
N LEU A 744 -19.36 41.99 25.01
CA LEU A 744 -19.89 40.69 24.60
C LEU A 744 -18.90 39.52 24.78
N GLU A 745 -17.65 39.80 25.18
CA GLU A 745 -16.61 38.77 25.33
C GLU A 745 -16.72 37.92 26.61
N ASP A 746 -17.58 38.29 27.57
CA ASP A 746 -17.69 37.56 28.86
C ASP A 746 -18.87 36.58 28.96
N LYS A 747 -19.62 36.30 27.87
CA LYS A 747 -20.81 35.41 27.94
C LYS A 747 -21.07 34.44 26.79
N PHE A 748 -20.09 34.14 25.93
CA PHE A 748 -20.26 33.11 24.90
C PHE A 748 -19.20 32.01 25.00
N GLU A 749 -19.54 30.91 25.69
CA GLU A 749 -18.98 29.60 25.36
C GLU A 749 -19.36 29.27 23.91
N ALA A 750 -18.37 29.30 23.01
CA ALA A 750 -18.54 28.96 21.61
C ALA A 750 -18.78 27.45 21.47
N VAL A 751 -20.05 27.04 21.54
CA VAL A 751 -20.50 25.72 21.08
C VAL A 751 -20.45 25.72 19.55
N ILE A 752 -19.39 25.14 18.99
CA ILE A 752 -19.29 24.81 17.57
C ILE A 752 -20.39 23.77 17.29
N PRO A 753 -21.36 24.01 16.38
CA PRO A 753 -22.35 23.00 16.04
C PRO A 753 -21.65 21.91 15.24
N SER A 754 -21.34 20.83 15.95
CA SER A 754 -20.83 19.61 15.36
C SER A 754 -21.80 19.10 14.29
N LEU A 755 -21.29 18.72 13.12
CA LEU A 755 -22.01 17.96 12.09
C LEU A 755 -22.36 16.52 12.53
N TYR A 756 -22.12 16.21 13.80
CA TYR A 756 -22.68 15.09 14.53
C TYR A 756 -23.88 15.62 15.34
N VAL A 757 -25.11 15.19 15.04
CA VAL A 757 -26.20 15.35 16.01
C VAL A 757 -25.85 14.43 17.19
N PRO A 758 -25.51 14.95 18.37
CA PRO A 758 -25.15 14.09 19.48
C PRO A 758 -26.40 13.33 19.94
N LEU A 759 -26.21 12.13 20.47
CA LEU A 759 -27.17 11.32 21.25
C LEU A 759 -27.76 12.05 22.49
N ALA A 760 -27.69 13.38 22.56
CA ALA A 760 -28.10 14.20 23.69
C ALA A 760 -29.63 14.28 23.90
N LYS A 761 -30.46 13.87 22.93
CA LYS A 761 -31.91 13.76 23.15
C LYS A 761 -32.34 12.46 23.85
N GLU A 762 -31.47 11.43 24.00
CA GLU A 762 -31.84 10.17 24.68
C GLU A 762 -32.07 10.33 26.19
N ASN A 763 -31.49 11.36 26.83
CA ASN A 763 -31.64 11.54 28.27
C ASN A 763 -33.00 12.13 28.69
N LYS A 764 -33.77 12.75 27.78
CA LYS A 764 -35.16 13.15 28.03
C LYS A 764 -36.17 12.01 27.85
N ASP A 765 -35.83 11.01 27.03
CA ASP A 765 -36.72 9.87 26.72
C ASP A 765 -36.68 8.76 27.80
N LYS A 766 -35.94 8.96 28.90
CA LYS A 766 -35.95 8.05 30.07
C LYS A 766 -37.16 8.27 31.01
N GLU A 767 -37.96 9.30 30.79
CA GLU A 767 -39.11 9.64 31.66
C GLU A 767 -40.41 8.91 31.26
N HIS A 768 -40.46 8.22 30.13
CA HIS A 768 -41.68 7.55 29.64
C HIS A 768 -41.45 6.05 29.43
N PRO A 769 -42.41 5.18 29.80
CA PRO A 769 -42.30 3.74 29.55
C PRO A 769 -42.23 3.47 28.03
N PRO A 770 -41.53 2.41 27.59
CA PRO A 770 -41.38 2.13 26.16
C PRO A 770 -42.74 1.86 25.53
N GLN A 771 -43.00 2.48 24.38
CA GLN A 771 -44.27 2.39 23.66
C GLN A 771 -44.09 1.59 22.35
N GLN A 772 -45.19 1.06 21.82
CA GLN A 772 -45.25 0.39 20.52
C GLN A 772 -46.21 1.14 19.60
N ILE A 773 -45.73 1.55 18.42
CA ILE A 773 -46.57 2.11 17.35
C ILE A 773 -46.91 1.04 16.30
N THR A 774 -48.20 0.81 16.08
CA THR A 774 -48.70 -0.12 15.06
C THR A 774 -49.31 0.68 13.92
N ILE A 775 -48.73 0.58 12.72
CA ILE A 775 -49.25 1.25 11.52
C ILE A 775 -50.11 0.26 10.73
N THR A 776 -51.38 0.61 10.55
CA THR A 776 -52.31 -0.20 9.74
C THR A 776 -52.25 0.23 8.28
N LEU A 777 -51.89 -0.69 7.39
CA LEU A 777 -51.82 -0.47 5.94
C LEU A 777 -52.84 -1.35 5.22
N ARG A 778 -53.54 -0.81 4.23
CA ARG A 778 -54.40 -1.60 3.33
C ARG A 778 -53.73 -1.70 1.97
N SER A 779 -53.69 -2.89 1.37
CA SER A 779 -53.15 -3.04 0.02
C SER A 779 -53.96 -2.22 -0.98
N THR A 780 -53.26 -1.52 -1.88
CA THR A 780 -53.87 -0.71 -2.95
C THR A 780 -54.10 -1.52 -4.23
N GLY A 781 -53.74 -2.80 -4.24
CA GLY A 781 -53.82 -3.69 -5.41
C GLY A 781 -52.66 -3.54 -6.40
N ASP A 782 -51.83 -2.51 -6.25
CA ASP A 782 -50.58 -2.32 -7.00
C ASP A 782 -49.37 -2.68 -6.12
N ARG A 783 -48.74 -3.81 -6.44
CA ARG A 783 -47.63 -4.40 -5.68
C ARG A 783 -46.39 -3.50 -5.66
N GLU A 784 -46.09 -2.76 -6.74
CA GLU A 784 -44.93 -1.87 -6.75
C GLU A 784 -45.16 -0.64 -5.90
N ARG A 785 -46.36 -0.08 -5.97
CA ARG A 785 -46.73 1.09 -5.18
C ARG A 785 -46.77 0.78 -3.69
N ASP A 786 -47.35 -0.35 -3.30
CA ASP A 786 -47.39 -0.81 -1.92
C ASP A 786 -45.97 -1.06 -1.37
N LYS A 787 -45.08 -1.67 -2.18
CA LYS A 787 -43.68 -1.89 -1.80
C LYS A 787 -42.92 -0.58 -1.58
N ARG A 788 -43.11 0.43 -2.46
CA ARG A 788 -42.50 1.76 -2.30
C ARG A 788 -43.04 2.45 -1.05
N ARG A 789 -44.35 2.37 -0.79
CA ARG A 789 -45.01 2.97 0.37
C ARG A 789 -44.48 2.37 1.69
N ILE A 790 -44.42 1.05 1.79
CA ILE A 790 -43.86 0.35 2.97
C ILE A 790 -42.40 0.74 3.19
N LYS A 791 -41.59 0.79 2.12
CA LYS A 791 -40.17 1.18 2.21
C LYS A 791 -40.00 2.62 2.70
N THR A 792 -40.82 3.55 2.23
CA THR A 792 -40.80 4.94 2.68
C THR A 792 -41.22 5.09 4.14
N LEU A 793 -42.25 4.35 4.59
CA LEU A 793 -42.70 4.37 5.98
C LEU A 793 -41.68 3.75 6.93
N TYR A 794 -41.12 2.59 6.56
CA TYR A 794 -40.05 1.93 7.29
C TYR A 794 -38.81 2.83 7.45
N GLY A 795 -38.34 3.42 6.35
CA GLY A 795 -37.22 4.35 6.37
C GLY A 795 -37.50 5.61 7.20
N THR A 796 -38.76 6.07 7.22
CA THR A 796 -39.15 7.21 8.06
C THR A 796 -39.11 6.84 9.54
N LEU A 797 -39.64 5.67 9.95
CA LEU A 797 -39.64 5.25 11.35
C LEU A 797 -38.22 5.06 11.90
N ILE A 798 -37.33 4.45 11.13
CA ILE A 798 -35.94 4.21 11.57
C ILE A 798 -35.11 5.50 11.58
N SER A 799 -35.47 6.51 10.79
CA SER A 799 -34.77 7.80 10.81
C SER A 799 -34.93 8.56 12.13
N TYR A 800 -35.92 8.20 12.96
CA TYR A 800 -36.09 8.71 14.32
C TYR A 800 -35.61 7.66 15.32
N HIS A 801 -34.31 7.65 15.64
CA HIS A 801 -33.72 6.69 16.58
C HIS A 801 -34.23 6.89 18.02
N GLY A 802 -34.67 5.80 18.67
CA GLY A 802 -35.22 5.81 20.04
C GLY A 802 -35.38 4.40 20.63
N ARG A 803 -36.17 4.28 21.70
CA ARG A 803 -36.40 3.01 22.44
C ARG A 803 -37.76 2.36 22.16
N ASP A 804 -38.61 3.02 21.39
CA ASP A 804 -39.96 2.56 21.09
C ASP A 804 -39.93 1.52 19.97
N LYS A 805 -40.88 0.61 20.00
CA LYS A 805 -41.03 -0.41 18.96
C LYS A 805 -42.05 0.01 17.92
N PHE A 806 -41.95 -0.56 16.73
CA PHE A 806 -42.98 -0.39 15.71
C PHE A 806 -43.31 -1.70 15.00
N SER A 807 -44.54 -1.78 14.52
CA SER A 807 -45.06 -2.93 13.77
C SER A 807 -45.97 -2.47 12.65
N PHE A 808 -46.09 -3.28 11.60
CA PHE A 808 -47.02 -3.04 10.50
C PHE A 808 -48.13 -4.07 10.50
N GLN A 809 -49.37 -3.61 10.50
CA GLN A 809 -50.54 -4.44 10.30
C GLN A 809 -51.06 -4.25 8.88
N ILE A 810 -50.77 -5.21 8.00
CA ILE A 810 -51.09 -5.13 6.57
C ILE A 810 -52.33 -5.96 6.29
N PHE A 811 -53.36 -5.35 5.68
CA PHE A 811 -54.56 -6.04 5.24
C PHE A 811 -54.55 -6.27 3.73
N GLU A 812 -54.57 -7.54 3.33
CA GLU A 812 -54.62 -7.98 1.92
C GLU A 812 -55.69 -9.08 1.78
N ASN A 813 -56.60 -8.96 0.81
CA ASN A 813 -57.62 -9.97 0.50
C ASN A 813 -58.44 -10.46 1.72
N SER A 814 -58.83 -9.54 2.62
CA SER A 814 -59.57 -9.83 3.86
C SER A 814 -58.79 -10.63 4.92
N LYS A 815 -57.45 -10.78 4.78
CA LYS A 815 -56.54 -11.31 5.80
C LYS A 815 -55.62 -10.21 6.31
N GLY A 816 -55.43 -10.14 7.62
CA GLY A 816 -54.49 -9.23 8.26
C GLY A 816 -53.18 -9.95 8.62
N HIS A 817 -52.06 -9.35 8.27
CA HIS A 817 -50.72 -9.83 8.60
C HIS A 817 -50.03 -8.79 9.49
N LEU A 818 -49.64 -9.20 10.70
CA LEU A 818 -48.81 -8.38 11.57
C LEU A 818 -47.33 -8.68 11.29
N ILE A 819 -46.55 -7.64 11.07
CA ILE A 819 -45.11 -7.71 10.84
C ILE A 819 -44.43 -6.90 11.93
N ASP A 820 -43.70 -7.60 12.79
CA ASP A 820 -42.92 -7.01 13.86
C ASP A 820 -41.45 -6.87 13.45
N PHE A 821 -40.82 -5.79 13.88
CA PHE A 821 -39.41 -5.51 13.63
C PHE A 821 -38.64 -5.54 14.97
N PRO A 822 -38.28 -6.73 15.49
CA PRO A 822 -37.74 -6.85 16.85
C PRO A 822 -36.33 -6.26 17.01
N ASN A 823 -35.59 -6.11 15.92
CA ASN A 823 -34.21 -5.60 15.90
C ASN A 823 -34.12 -4.11 15.58
N ASP A 824 -35.22 -3.49 15.15
CA ASP A 824 -35.28 -2.08 14.78
C ASP A 824 -36.13 -1.31 15.79
N SER A 825 -35.74 -0.06 16.06
CA SER A 825 -36.42 0.80 17.03
C SER A 825 -36.68 2.17 16.44
N THR A 826 -37.64 2.87 17.03
CA THR A 826 -38.02 4.23 16.66
C THR A 826 -38.17 5.11 17.89
N ARG A 827 -38.47 6.38 17.68
CA ARG A 827 -38.81 7.34 18.73
C ARG A 827 -40.16 7.94 18.43
N ILE A 828 -41.11 7.72 19.33
CA ILE A 828 -42.43 8.35 19.23
C ILE A 828 -42.31 9.80 19.71
N CYS A 829 -42.32 10.73 18.75
CA CYS A 829 -42.29 12.17 19.02
C CYS A 829 -43.29 12.93 18.15
N PRO A 830 -43.69 14.17 18.52
CA PRO A 830 -44.60 14.99 17.72
C PRO A 830 -44.14 15.20 16.28
N GLU A 831 -42.83 15.32 16.06
CA GLU A 831 -42.21 15.49 14.73
C GLU A 831 -42.44 14.25 13.83
N LEU A 832 -42.35 13.04 14.40
CA LEU A 832 -42.63 11.79 13.70
C LEU A 832 -44.11 11.74 13.30
N PHE A 833 -45.03 12.12 14.20
CA PHE A 833 -46.46 12.12 13.87
C PHE A 833 -46.83 13.11 12.77
N GLU A 834 -46.24 14.30 12.74
CA GLU A 834 -46.46 15.24 11.65
C GLU A 834 -46.00 14.68 10.30
N ARG A 835 -44.89 13.94 10.30
CA ARG A 835 -44.35 13.31 9.10
C ARG A 835 -45.19 12.12 8.65
N LEU A 836 -45.68 11.29 9.58
CA LEU A 836 -46.61 10.20 9.30
C LEU A 836 -47.95 10.73 8.78
N LYS A 837 -48.48 11.82 9.34
CA LYS A 837 -49.70 12.50 8.81
C LYS A 837 -49.57 12.92 7.36
N LYS A 838 -48.41 13.40 6.93
CA LYS A 838 -48.17 13.78 5.52
C LYS A 838 -48.06 12.58 4.57
N LEU A 839 -47.70 11.41 5.09
CA LEU A 839 -47.47 10.19 4.31
C LEU A 839 -48.68 9.26 4.27
N LEU A 840 -49.58 9.34 5.26
CA LEU A 840 -50.74 8.47 5.44
C LEU A 840 -52.03 9.32 5.38
N ASN A 841 -52.65 9.39 4.20
CA ASN A 841 -53.93 10.09 4.02
C ASN A 841 -55.10 9.13 4.34
N GLU A 842 -55.55 9.08 5.60
CA GLU A 842 -56.68 8.25 6.11
C GLU A 842 -56.36 6.83 6.60
N GLU A 843 -55.10 6.52 6.93
CA GLU A 843 -54.73 5.24 7.58
C GLU A 843 -54.29 5.47 9.04
N THR A 844 -54.98 4.80 9.97
CA THR A 844 -54.79 4.93 11.42
C THR A 844 -53.56 4.18 11.91
N TRP A 845 -52.64 4.89 12.57
CA TRP A 845 -51.67 4.29 13.48
C TRP A 845 -52.21 4.31 14.92
N GLN A 846 -51.84 3.31 15.70
CA GLN A 846 -52.16 3.20 17.13
C GLN A 846 -50.86 3.15 17.93
N VAL A 847 -50.87 3.75 19.11
CA VAL A 847 -49.73 3.73 20.04
C VAL A 847 -50.21 3.13 21.35
N GLU A 848 -49.52 2.07 21.79
CA GLU A 848 -49.81 1.35 23.01
C GLU A 848 -48.58 1.34 23.92
N GLU A 849 -48.78 1.38 25.23
CA GLU A 849 -47.69 1.21 26.19
C GLU A 849 -47.31 -0.26 26.30
N ILE A 850 -46.01 -0.57 26.30
CA ILE A 850 -45.53 -1.94 26.46
C ILE A 850 -45.61 -2.31 27.94
N THR A 851 -46.75 -2.87 28.38
CA THR A 851 -46.84 -3.55 29.68
C THR A 851 -46.15 -4.90 29.60
N TYR A 852 -44.99 -5.04 30.24
CA TYR A 852 -44.34 -6.34 30.44
C TYR A 852 -45.25 -7.24 31.29
N GLN A 853 -45.65 -8.39 30.74
CA GLN A 853 -46.16 -9.53 31.53
C GLN A 853 -45.01 -10.45 31.94
#